data_AF-A0A068UZT2-F1
#
_entry.id   AF-A0A068UZT2-F1
#
_cell.length_a   1.000
_cell.length_b   1.000
_cell.length_c   1.000
_cell.angle_alpha   90.00
_cell.angle_beta   90.00
_cell.angle_gamma   90.00
#
_symmetry.space_group_name_H-M   'P 1'
#
loop_
_entity.id
_entity.type
_entity.pdbx_description
1 polymer ?
#
loop_
_entity_poly.entity_id
_entity_poly.type
_entity_poly.pdbx_seq_one_letter_code
_entity_poly.pdbx_strand_id
1 'polypeptide(L)'
;MSPKLNKMHRALDKILENIVDDHAQKSRQIVPTDGATKEDLVDVLINAQKSGDSGIPLTKDNIKAVILDIFSAGSETSSTAVEWAMSEMLKNPGVMKKAQEEVRKAFDGSGNVRESGLHELKYLQAVIKETFRLHPPVPLLLPRESSEQCNINGFEIPTKTRVIINAWAISRDPRHWTDAEKFKPERFLDSTIDYQGKDLKYIPFGAGTGRRICPGIALGLASMELLLAQLLYHFDWKLPGKLKNEQLDMAEAFGLTVRRKNDLQLVAVPYKTDQSHETLPLIQFYDSNPLSDRNYMALHKPQDQSQIDKIVCPRAVIEPSSRAVIEPKAMLEGSTSLIEHFNFNYLIYYYFIIIKLPLYPKELSNLRNVSIKLLNPYKGKESALKLPPGPKPLPIIGNLHHLGGSQMHHILRDLANQYGPLMHLKLGQASTLIVSSPEVAEEFMKTHDIIFANRPRLLSGRILNYDCTDIAFSPFGNYWRQLRRICKTELLSPQRVQTFRSIREEEVMNLIESISSNRGSTINLSSKILSLTYGITARAAFGKKSKYQEDFISLVKEAIIIAAGFTIADMYPSVEIIQVISQLNPKLRRLHKNIDAILENIVNDHKEKSLKTRGTDEKAEEDLVDVLLNIQKSGESGTSLTNSSIKSVVMDIFSAGSETSSTTVEWVMSEMLKNPDIMKRAQDEVREVYDRRRNVDESRLHELEYLQAVVKETLRLHPSAPLLLPRENSEQCEVNGYVIPVNTRVIINAWALGRDSKYWTEAEKFKPERFLDCPSDYHGNDFKYMPFGAGRRICPGISFALASIELQLAQLLYHFDWKLPNEQKPEQLDMSEGFALTVRRKNDLYLIPIPSSCSFLE
;
A
#
# COMPACT_ATOMS: atom_id res chain seq x y z
N MET A 1 -13.48 -1.57 -19.31
CA MET A 1 -12.15 -1.56 -18.66
C MET A 1 -12.31 -1.55 -17.15
N SER A 2 -11.46 -2.30 -16.46
CA SER A 2 -11.66 -2.67 -15.07
C SER A 2 -11.37 -1.52 -14.07
N PRO A 3 -11.84 -1.53 -12.81
CA PRO A 3 -11.51 -0.69 -11.62
C PRO A 3 -10.06 -0.32 -11.17
N LYS A 4 -9.14 -1.23 -10.77
CA LYS A 4 -7.64 -1.22 -10.65
C LYS A 4 -7.03 -0.64 -11.93
N LEU A 5 -6.75 -1.30 -13.08
CA LEU A 5 -6.68 -0.74 -14.45
C LEU A 5 -7.21 0.68 -14.62
N ASN A 6 -8.45 1.04 -14.25
CA ASN A 6 -8.92 2.42 -14.35
C ASN A 6 -8.29 3.36 -13.32
N LYS A 7 -8.15 2.92 -12.07
CA LYS A 7 -7.48 3.57 -10.93
C LYS A 7 -5.96 3.61 -11.09
N MET A 8 -5.40 2.64 -11.79
CA MET A 8 -4.01 2.47 -12.17
C MET A 8 -3.74 3.40 -13.34
N HIS A 9 -4.57 3.36 -14.39
CA HIS A 9 -4.62 4.31 -15.50
C HIS A 9 -4.75 5.74 -15.00
N ARG A 10 -5.67 6.04 -14.08
CA ARG A 10 -5.81 7.40 -13.56
C ARG A 10 -4.66 7.83 -12.65
N ALA A 11 -4.15 6.95 -11.78
CA ALA A 11 -3.00 7.30 -10.95
C ALA A 11 -1.74 7.54 -11.78
N LEU A 12 -1.50 6.68 -12.79
CA LEU A 12 -0.46 6.91 -13.80
C LEU A 12 -0.73 8.23 -14.52
N ASP A 13 -1.96 8.45 -15.00
CA ASP A 13 -2.35 9.70 -15.66
C ASP A 13 -2.14 10.94 -14.79
N LYS A 14 -2.24 10.88 -13.45
CA LYS A 14 -1.93 12.06 -12.59
C LYS A 14 -0.45 12.24 -12.32
N ILE A 15 0.32 11.16 -12.20
CA ILE A 15 1.79 11.25 -12.10
C ILE A 15 2.34 11.92 -13.35
N LEU A 16 1.87 11.49 -14.51
CA LEU A 16 2.31 12.01 -15.80
C LEU A 16 1.77 13.45 -16.01
N GLU A 17 0.58 13.79 -15.51
CA GLU A 17 0.01 15.16 -15.58
C GLU A 17 0.89 16.14 -14.80
N ASN A 18 1.27 15.76 -13.58
CA ASN A 18 2.07 16.59 -12.69
C ASN A 18 3.51 16.74 -13.23
N ILE A 19 4.10 15.66 -13.77
CA ILE A 19 5.38 15.74 -14.49
C ILE A 19 5.30 16.74 -15.65
N VAL A 20 4.20 16.74 -16.41
CA VAL A 20 4.02 17.66 -17.54
C VAL A 20 3.77 19.11 -17.09
N ASP A 21 3.09 19.32 -15.96
CA ASP A 21 2.84 20.67 -15.42
C ASP A 21 4.08 21.30 -14.79
N ASP A 22 4.90 20.52 -14.10
CA ASP A 22 6.12 21.00 -13.45
C ASP A 22 7.13 21.53 -14.49
N HIS A 23 7.30 20.79 -15.59
CA HIS A 23 8.14 21.19 -16.72
C HIS A 23 7.55 22.38 -17.51
N ALA A 24 6.22 22.46 -17.62
CA ALA A 24 5.53 23.58 -18.25
C ALA A 24 5.59 24.88 -17.44
N GLN A 25 5.66 24.80 -16.11
CA GLN A 25 5.87 25.93 -15.20
C GLN A 25 7.33 26.38 -15.17
N LYS A 26 8.30 25.46 -15.20
CA LYS A 26 9.76 25.75 -15.26
C LYS A 26 10.14 26.53 -16.55
N SER A 27 9.56 26.15 -17.68
CA SER A 27 9.69 26.85 -18.99
C SER A 27 9.10 28.28 -19.02
N ARG A 28 8.26 28.69 -18.03
CA ARG A 28 7.65 30.04 -17.93
C ARG A 28 8.41 31.02 -17.02
N GLN A 29 9.34 30.55 -16.19
CA GLN A 29 10.04 31.36 -15.18
C GLN A 29 11.50 31.72 -15.53
N ILE A 30 12.05 31.24 -16.65
CA ILE A 30 13.42 31.56 -17.07
C ILE A 30 13.43 32.83 -17.95
N VAL A 31 13.86 33.97 -17.38
CA VAL A 31 14.48 35.06 -18.16
C VAL A 31 15.96 34.69 -18.30
N PRO A 32 16.53 34.69 -19.51
CA PRO A 32 17.82 34.08 -19.79
C PRO A 32 18.92 34.82 -19.03
N THR A 33 19.61 34.10 -18.16
CA THR A 33 20.94 34.52 -17.70
C THR A 33 21.92 33.42 -18.08
N ASP A 34 22.99 33.86 -18.76
CA ASP A 34 23.98 33.05 -19.47
C ASP A 34 24.47 31.84 -18.66
N GLY A 35 23.99 30.66 -19.03
CA GLY A 35 24.37 29.38 -18.45
C GLY A 35 23.32 28.32 -18.79
N ALA A 36 23.52 27.57 -19.87
CA ALA A 36 22.55 26.64 -20.45
C ALA A 36 21.85 25.77 -19.40
N THR A 37 20.56 26.03 -19.12
CA THR A 37 19.72 25.15 -18.32
C THR A 37 19.51 23.83 -19.09
N LYS A 38 19.95 22.70 -18.51
CA LYS A 38 19.73 21.36 -19.06
C LYS A 38 18.22 21.08 -19.20
N GLU A 39 17.76 20.93 -20.44
CA GLU A 39 16.42 20.47 -20.79
C GLU A 39 16.34 18.94 -20.76
N ASP A 40 15.19 18.39 -20.36
CA ASP A 40 14.92 16.95 -20.42
C ASP A 40 13.76 16.57 -21.35
N LEU A 41 13.46 15.27 -21.45
CA LEU A 41 12.50 14.73 -22.41
C LEU A 41 11.07 15.26 -22.19
N VAL A 42 10.70 15.62 -20.97
CA VAL A 42 9.39 16.19 -20.65
C VAL A 42 9.32 17.64 -21.15
N ASP A 43 10.42 18.41 -21.02
CA ASP A 43 10.55 19.75 -21.61
C ASP A 43 10.43 19.73 -23.15
N VAL A 44 11.10 18.78 -23.82
CA VAL A 44 11.05 18.59 -25.29
C VAL A 44 9.62 18.32 -25.78
N LEU A 45 8.85 17.49 -25.06
CA LEU A 45 7.45 17.17 -25.38
C LEU A 45 6.50 18.36 -25.15
N ILE A 46 6.75 19.18 -24.14
CA ILE A 46 5.96 20.37 -23.83
C ILE A 46 6.25 21.52 -24.82
N ASN A 47 7.50 21.68 -25.27
CA ASN A 47 7.87 22.69 -26.28
C ASN A 47 7.30 22.34 -27.68
N ALA A 48 7.23 21.04 -28.01
CA ALA A 48 6.54 20.56 -29.21
C ALA A 48 5.01 20.77 -29.15
N GLN A 49 4.38 20.67 -27.97
CA GLN A 49 2.97 21.04 -27.76
C GLN A 49 2.70 22.55 -27.94
N LYS A 50 3.68 23.42 -27.65
CA LYS A 50 3.53 24.89 -27.76
C LYS A 50 3.78 25.45 -29.18
N SER A 51 4.64 24.84 -30.01
CA SER A 51 5.02 25.31 -31.36
C SER A 51 4.04 24.91 -32.48
N GLY A 52 3.12 23.98 -32.20
CA GLY A 52 2.06 23.55 -33.15
C GLY A 52 2.53 22.65 -34.31
N ASP A 53 3.78 22.23 -34.33
CA ASP A 53 4.48 21.68 -35.50
C ASP A 53 4.22 20.18 -35.77
N SER A 54 3.26 19.56 -35.08
CA SER A 54 3.05 18.10 -35.06
C SER A 54 2.03 17.57 -36.08
N GLY A 55 1.37 18.43 -36.88
CA GLY A 55 0.34 18.04 -37.87
C GLY A 55 -0.94 17.39 -37.29
N ILE A 56 -0.90 17.01 -36.00
CA ILE A 56 -1.98 16.51 -35.14
C ILE A 56 -1.87 17.30 -33.83
N PRO A 57 -2.96 17.83 -33.24
CA PRO A 57 -2.87 18.57 -31.98
C PRO A 57 -2.36 17.68 -30.82
N LEU A 58 -1.13 17.92 -30.36
CA LEU A 58 -0.54 17.23 -29.20
C LEU A 58 -1.17 17.73 -27.89
N THR A 59 -2.10 16.95 -27.36
CA THR A 59 -2.74 17.24 -26.07
C THR A 59 -1.85 16.80 -24.91
N LYS A 60 -2.12 17.35 -23.73
CA LYS A 60 -1.42 16.96 -22.49
C LYS A 60 -1.55 15.45 -22.20
N ASP A 61 -2.68 14.85 -22.56
CA ASP A 61 -2.91 13.40 -22.49
C ASP A 61 -1.98 12.60 -23.41
N ASN A 62 -1.62 13.13 -24.58
CA ASN A 62 -0.65 12.48 -25.49
C ASN A 62 0.75 12.50 -24.89
N ILE A 63 1.15 13.61 -24.27
CA ILE A 63 2.46 13.73 -23.60
C ILE A 63 2.54 12.76 -22.43
N LYS A 64 1.49 12.67 -21.61
CA LYS A 64 1.43 11.70 -20.51
C LYS A 64 1.58 10.26 -20.97
N ALA A 65 0.85 9.88 -22.01
CA ALA A 65 0.92 8.53 -22.54
C ALA A 65 2.36 8.17 -22.99
N VAL A 66 3.05 9.09 -23.69
CA VAL A 66 4.43 8.90 -24.14
C VAL A 66 5.41 8.79 -22.96
N ILE A 67 5.25 9.59 -21.90
CA ILE A 67 6.12 9.52 -20.71
C ILE A 67 5.96 8.18 -19.98
N LEU A 68 4.73 7.66 -19.86
CA LEU A 68 4.50 6.35 -19.24
C LEU A 68 5.10 5.22 -20.05
N ASP A 69 4.89 5.24 -21.36
CA ASP A 69 5.41 4.19 -22.25
C ASP A 69 6.94 4.16 -22.18
N ILE A 70 7.61 5.32 -22.14
CA ILE A 70 9.07 5.40 -22.06
C ILE A 70 9.60 5.00 -20.66
N PHE A 71 8.98 5.46 -19.56
CA PHE A 71 9.44 5.15 -18.21
C PHE A 71 9.25 3.66 -17.85
N SER A 72 8.10 3.09 -18.22
CA SER A 72 7.80 1.68 -17.94
C SER A 72 8.54 0.72 -18.88
N ALA A 73 8.64 1.04 -20.19
CA ALA A 73 9.37 0.18 -21.12
C ALA A 73 10.89 0.30 -20.95
N GLY A 74 11.42 1.46 -20.57
CA GLY A 74 12.86 1.71 -20.46
C GLY A 74 13.50 1.26 -19.13
N SER A 75 12.79 1.32 -18.00
CA SER A 75 13.39 1.06 -16.68
C SER A 75 13.47 -0.44 -16.35
N GLU A 76 12.34 -1.15 -16.41
CA GLU A 76 12.25 -2.57 -16.01
C GLU A 76 13.01 -3.50 -16.97
N THR A 77 12.93 -3.23 -18.28
CA THR A 77 13.61 -4.07 -19.27
C THR A 77 15.13 -3.94 -19.16
N SER A 78 15.62 -2.72 -18.89
CA SER A 78 17.05 -2.45 -18.75
C SER A 78 17.62 -3.01 -17.45
N SER A 79 16.93 -2.86 -16.31
CA SER A 79 17.38 -3.44 -15.04
C SER A 79 17.41 -4.98 -15.08
N THR A 80 16.39 -5.59 -15.69
CA THR A 80 16.32 -7.04 -15.90
C THR A 80 17.49 -7.54 -16.75
N ALA A 81 17.82 -6.83 -17.84
CA ALA A 81 18.94 -7.19 -18.70
C ALA A 81 20.30 -7.03 -18.00
N VAL A 82 20.49 -5.98 -17.18
CA VAL A 82 21.71 -5.79 -16.37
C VAL A 82 21.85 -6.92 -15.35
N GLU A 83 20.77 -7.29 -14.67
CA GLU A 83 20.78 -8.40 -13.73
C GLU A 83 21.18 -9.71 -14.42
N TRP A 84 20.58 -10.04 -15.56
CA TRP A 84 20.95 -11.23 -16.32
C TRP A 84 22.40 -11.19 -16.83
N ALA A 85 22.90 -10.03 -17.27
CA ALA A 85 24.28 -9.89 -17.72
C ALA A 85 25.28 -10.13 -16.58
N MET A 86 25.04 -9.56 -15.40
CA MET A 86 25.86 -9.80 -14.22
C MET A 86 25.83 -11.28 -13.80
N SER A 87 24.64 -11.90 -13.85
CA SER A 87 24.44 -13.31 -13.54
C SER A 87 25.24 -14.24 -14.43
N GLU A 88 25.16 -14.02 -15.73
CA GLU A 88 25.86 -14.84 -16.72
C GLU A 88 27.38 -14.59 -16.68
N MET A 89 27.83 -13.36 -16.46
CA MET A 89 29.25 -13.09 -16.27
C MET A 89 29.80 -13.81 -15.03
N LEU A 90 29.06 -13.85 -13.92
CA LEU A 90 29.49 -14.58 -12.72
C LEU A 90 29.55 -16.08 -12.96
N LYS A 91 28.51 -16.64 -13.58
CA LYS A 91 28.45 -18.06 -13.93
C LYS A 91 29.57 -18.46 -14.91
N ASN A 92 30.09 -17.49 -15.67
CA ASN A 92 31.19 -17.66 -16.62
C ASN A 92 32.39 -16.75 -16.25
N PRO A 93 33.23 -17.10 -15.24
CA PRO A 93 34.26 -16.22 -14.69
C PRO A 93 35.25 -15.67 -15.73
N GLY A 94 35.55 -16.45 -16.79
CA GLY A 94 36.40 -16.00 -17.89
C GLY A 94 35.77 -14.85 -18.69
N VAL A 95 34.45 -14.81 -18.80
CA VAL A 95 33.71 -13.70 -19.43
C VAL A 95 33.73 -12.48 -18.51
N MET A 96 33.44 -12.64 -17.21
CA MET A 96 33.55 -11.54 -16.22
C MET A 96 34.93 -10.89 -16.27
N LYS A 97 35.99 -11.70 -16.21
CA LYS A 97 37.36 -11.22 -16.22
C LYS A 97 37.69 -10.41 -17.48
N LYS A 98 37.37 -10.93 -18.67
CA LYS A 98 37.59 -10.21 -19.94
C LYS A 98 36.83 -8.88 -19.99
N ALA A 99 35.59 -8.84 -19.49
CA ALA A 99 34.79 -7.62 -19.44
C ALA A 99 35.36 -6.59 -18.44
N GLN A 100 35.77 -7.00 -17.25
CA GLN A 100 36.41 -6.11 -16.26
C GLN A 100 37.77 -5.58 -16.76
N GLU A 101 38.59 -6.43 -17.39
CA GLU A 101 39.87 -6.03 -17.98
C GLU A 101 39.69 -5.01 -19.11
N GLU A 102 38.72 -5.24 -20.01
CA GLU A 102 38.39 -4.30 -21.08
C GLU A 102 37.96 -2.94 -20.51
N VAL A 103 37.01 -2.95 -19.57
CA VAL A 103 36.48 -1.73 -18.94
C VAL A 103 37.58 -0.98 -18.18
N ARG A 104 38.39 -1.65 -17.35
CA ARG A 104 39.45 -1.00 -16.58
C ARG A 104 40.56 -0.45 -17.46
N LYS A 105 40.93 -1.17 -18.53
CA LYS A 105 41.92 -0.69 -19.49
C LYS A 105 41.43 0.54 -20.26
N ALA A 106 40.16 0.57 -20.65
CA ALA A 106 39.58 1.69 -21.39
C ALA A 106 39.50 2.99 -20.57
N PHE A 107 39.39 2.89 -19.24
CA PHE A 107 39.24 4.04 -18.34
C PHE A 107 40.41 4.19 -17.34
N ASP A 108 41.57 3.60 -17.63
CA ASP A 108 42.73 3.66 -16.73
C ASP A 108 43.23 5.11 -16.54
N GLY A 109 43.59 5.47 -15.31
CA GLY A 109 44.06 6.82 -14.95
C GLY A 109 43.01 7.95 -14.91
N SER A 110 41.75 7.70 -15.30
CA SER A 110 40.69 8.74 -15.31
C SER A 110 39.99 8.93 -13.95
N GLY A 111 40.10 7.94 -13.06
CA GLY A 111 39.45 7.90 -11.75
C GLY A 111 37.92 7.73 -11.78
N ASN A 112 37.27 7.75 -12.97
CA ASN A 112 35.82 7.62 -13.11
C ASN A 112 35.42 7.18 -14.55
N VAL A 113 34.38 6.36 -14.65
CA VAL A 113 33.79 5.93 -15.94
C VAL A 113 32.88 7.02 -16.48
N ARG A 114 33.04 7.38 -17.75
CA ARG A 114 32.22 8.40 -18.44
C ARG A 114 31.58 7.84 -19.69
N GLU A 115 30.38 8.31 -20.01
CA GLU A 115 29.62 7.89 -21.20
C GLU A 115 30.42 8.00 -22.51
N SER A 116 31.30 8.99 -22.63
CA SER A 116 32.12 9.21 -23.84
C SER A 116 33.03 8.03 -24.22
N GLY A 117 33.40 7.17 -23.26
CA GLY A 117 34.28 6.02 -23.49
C GLY A 117 33.57 4.68 -23.71
N LEU A 118 32.24 4.60 -23.62
CA LEU A 118 31.52 3.31 -23.65
C LEU A 118 31.60 2.60 -25.01
N HIS A 119 31.74 3.36 -26.10
CA HIS A 119 31.83 2.81 -27.45
C HIS A 119 33.08 1.94 -27.71
N GLU A 120 34.09 2.02 -26.84
CA GLU A 120 35.31 1.22 -26.91
C GLU A 120 35.15 -0.17 -26.25
N LEU A 121 34.07 -0.39 -25.50
CA LEU A 121 33.80 -1.61 -24.72
C LEU A 121 33.13 -2.71 -25.56
N LYS A 122 33.81 -3.15 -26.63
CA LYS A 122 33.27 -4.10 -27.62
C LYS A 122 32.88 -5.45 -27.01
N TYR A 123 33.66 -5.93 -26.05
CA TYR A 123 33.39 -7.19 -25.38
C TYR A 123 32.21 -7.06 -24.41
N LEU A 124 32.10 -5.97 -23.64
CA LEU A 124 30.91 -5.70 -22.82
C LEU A 124 29.63 -5.60 -23.67
N GLN A 125 29.69 -4.98 -24.85
CA GLN A 125 28.57 -4.93 -25.79
C GLN A 125 28.18 -6.33 -26.31
N ALA A 126 29.17 -7.19 -26.56
CA ALA A 126 28.93 -8.58 -26.94
C ALA A 126 28.29 -9.39 -25.81
N VAL A 127 28.67 -9.12 -24.55
CA VAL A 127 28.03 -9.69 -23.35
C VAL A 127 26.56 -9.28 -23.30
N ILE A 128 26.24 -8.00 -23.50
CA ILE A 128 24.86 -7.50 -23.50
C ILE A 128 24.02 -8.18 -24.61
N LYS A 129 24.57 -8.35 -25.82
CA LYS A 129 23.89 -9.07 -26.92
C LYS A 129 23.60 -10.53 -26.56
N GLU A 130 24.56 -11.25 -26.00
CA GLU A 130 24.36 -12.64 -25.59
C GLU A 130 23.37 -12.76 -24.44
N THR A 131 23.36 -11.79 -23.52
CA THR A 131 22.33 -11.67 -22.48
C THR A 131 20.95 -11.49 -23.08
N PHE A 132 20.76 -10.64 -24.10
CA PHE A 132 19.46 -10.52 -24.75
C PHE A 132 19.03 -11.77 -25.53
N ARG A 133 19.99 -12.52 -26.06
CA ARG A 133 19.69 -13.76 -26.80
C ARG A 133 19.13 -14.83 -25.86
N LEU A 134 19.81 -15.05 -24.75
CA LEU A 134 19.43 -16.04 -23.76
C LEU A 134 18.35 -15.50 -22.82
N HIS A 135 18.48 -14.32 -22.29
CA HIS A 135 17.50 -13.76 -21.37
C HIS A 135 16.87 -12.49 -21.95
N PRO A 136 16.11 -12.57 -23.07
CA PRO A 136 15.38 -11.42 -23.55
C PRO A 136 14.39 -11.00 -22.47
N PRO A 137 14.44 -9.74 -21.98
CA PRO A 137 13.52 -9.30 -20.96
C PRO A 137 12.07 -9.56 -21.37
N VAL A 138 11.70 -9.39 -22.64
CA VAL A 138 10.35 -9.71 -23.14
C VAL A 138 10.41 -10.94 -24.06
N PRO A 139 10.36 -12.19 -23.53
CA PRO A 139 10.56 -13.41 -24.32
C PRO A 139 9.39 -13.73 -25.25
N LEU A 140 8.17 -13.31 -24.89
CA LEU A 140 6.99 -13.33 -25.75
C LEU A 140 6.69 -11.90 -26.16
N LEU A 141 6.90 -11.55 -27.43
CA LEU A 141 6.67 -10.19 -27.90
C LEU A 141 5.19 -9.80 -27.75
N LEU A 142 4.94 -8.50 -27.60
CA LEU A 142 3.60 -7.97 -27.38
C LEU A 142 2.59 -8.51 -28.42
N PRO A 143 1.42 -9.01 -27.98
CA PRO A 143 0.47 -9.66 -28.88
C PRO A 143 -0.03 -8.75 -30.00
N ARG A 144 -0.16 -9.30 -31.20
CA ARG A 144 -0.84 -8.66 -32.35
C ARG A 144 -2.23 -9.27 -32.53
N GLU A 145 -3.17 -8.51 -33.10
CA GLU A 145 -4.53 -9.00 -33.41
C GLU A 145 -4.77 -8.90 -34.91
N SER A 146 -5.25 -9.96 -35.56
CA SER A 146 -5.59 -9.94 -36.98
C SER A 146 -6.80 -9.01 -37.21
N SER A 147 -6.65 -8.05 -38.11
CA SER A 147 -7.72 -7.10 -38.48
C SER A 147 -8.79 -7.73 -39.37
N GLU A 148 -8.41 -8.77 -40.11
CA GLU A 148 -9.26 -9.55 -41.00
C GLU A 148 -8.78 -11.00 -41.03
N GLN A 149 -9.60 -11.88 -41.61
CA GLN A 149 -9.26 -13.28 -41.81
C GLN A 149 -8.15 -13.36 -42.86
N CYS A 150 -7.10 -14.10 -42.54
CA CYS A 150 -5.93 -14.21 -43.39
C CYS A 150 -5.36 -15.62 -43.34
N ASN A 151 -4.62 -16.04 -44.36
CA ASN A 151 -3.91 -17.32 -44.35
C ASN A 151 -2.42 -17.07 -44.09
N ILE A 152 -1.85 -17.71 -43.07
CA ILE A 152 -0.43 -17.62 -42.74
C ILE A 152 0.16 -19.04 -42.80
N ASN A 153 1.09 -19.26 -43.73
CA ASN A 153 1.75 -20.55 -43.94
C ASN A 153 0.78 -21.74 -44.13
N GLY A 154 -0.33 -21.52 -44.86
CA GLY A 154 -1.35 -22.54 -45.10
C GLY A 154 -2.40 -22.62 -43.99
N PHE A 155 -2.17 -22.00 -42.83
CA PHE A 155 -3.13 -21.96 -41.74
C PHE A 155 -4.07 -20.77 -41.91
N GLU A 156 -5.36 -21.04 -41.96
CA GLU A 156 -6.38 -20.01 -41.95
C GLU A 156 -6.52 -19.42 -40.55
N ILE A 157 -6.32 -18.12 -40.45
CA ILE A 157 -6.33 -17.32 -39.23
C ILE A 157 -7.57 -16.42 -39.30
N PRO A 158 -8.62 -16.70 -38.51
CA PRO A 158 -9.82 -15.86 -38.47
C PRO A 158 -9.51 -14.41 -38.07
N THR A 159 -10.39 -13.49 -38.44
CA THR A 159 -10.38 -12.10 -37.93
C THR A 159 -10.43 -12.10 -36.40
N LYS A 160 -9.78 -11.13 -35.75
CA LYS A 160 -9.68 -11.01 -34.27
C LYS A 160 -8.84 -12.10 -33.58
N THR A 161 -8.03 -12.83 -34.34
CA THR A 161 -7.10 -13.81 -33.77
C THR A 161 -5.87 -13.10 -33.19
N ARG A 162 -5.54 -13.44 -31.94
CA ARG A 162 -4.33 -12.95 -31.27
C ARG A 162 -3.11 -13.79 -31.67
N VAL A 163 -2.07 -13.13 -32.15
CA VAL A 163 -0.79 -13.72 -32.54
C VAL A 163 0.30 -13.25 -31.58
N ILE A 164 1.05 -14.19 -31.01
CA ILE A 164 2.16 -13.93 -30.07
C ILE A 164 3.44 -14.52 -30.68
N ILE A 165 4.50 -13.73 -30.76
CA ILE A 165 5.79 -14.18 -31.29
C ILE A 165 6.68 -14.58 -30.10
N ASN A 166 7.13 -15.83 -30.08
CA ASN A 166 8.00 -16.36 -29.05
C ASN A 166 9.48 -16.09 -29.40
N ALA A 167 9.97 -14.88 -29.08
CA ALA A 167 11.36 -14.48 -29.33
C ALA A 167 12.36 -15.36 -28.57
N TRP A 168 12.01 -15.83 -27.37
CA TRP A 168 12.85 -16.73 -26.58
C TRP A 168 13.14 -18.06 -27.28
N ALA A 169 12.11 -18.67 -27.90
CA ALA A 169 12.27 -19.90 -28.65
C ALA A 169 13.08 -19.68 -29.94
N ILE A 170 12.84 -18.56 -30.63
CA ILE A 170 13.54 -18.21 -31.88
C ILE A 170 15.04 -17.97 -31.62
N SER A 171 15.38 -17.25 -30.54
CA SER A 171 16.76 -16.95 -30.13
C SER A 171 17.55 -18.16 -29.59
N ARG A 172 16.86 -19.30 -29.41
CA ARG A 172 17.41 -20.59 -28.95
C ARG A 172 17.29 -21.72 -29.95
N ASP A 173 16.76 -21.45 -31.13
CA ASP A 173 16.54 -22.49 -32.11
C ASP A 173 17.90 -23.08 -32.58
N PRO A 174 18.16 -24.38 -32.33
CA PRO A 174 19.45 -25.00 -32.68
C PRO A 174 19.68 -25.06 -34.20
N ARG A 175 18.65 -24.82 -35.03
CA ARG A 175 18.80 -24.68 -36.49
C ARG A 175 19.52 -23.38 -36.88
N HIS A 176 19.51 -22.39 -36.01
CA HIS A 176 20.03 -21.05 -36.28
C HIS A 176 21.17 -20.63 -35.33
N TRP A 177 21.29 -21.28 -34.16
CA TRP A 177 22.28 -20.97 -33.14
C TRP A 177 23.10 -22.20 -32.74
N THR A 178 24.41 -22.18 -33.05
CA THR A 178 25.35 -23.22 -32.58
C THR A 178 25.59 -23.07 -31.08
N ASP A 179 25.54 -24.19 -30.34
CA ASP A 179 25.56 -24.21 -28.87
C ASP A 179 24.48 -23.26 -28.29
N ALA A 180 23.24 -23.41 -28.74
CA ALA A 180 22.16 -22.44 -28.50
C ALA A 180 21.92 -22.11 -27.01
N GLU A 181 22.12 -23.05 -26.09
CA GLU A 181 21.90 -22.83 -24.66
C GLU A 181 23.16 -22.35 -23.89
N LYS A 182 24.33 -22.23 -24.54
CA LYS A 182 25.55 -21.74 -23.89
C LYS A 182 25.68 -20.23 -24.03
N PHE A 183 26.00 -19.56 -22.92
CA PHE A 183 26.34 -18.14 -22.89
C PHE A 183 27.75 -17.93 -23.47
N LYS A 184 27.82 -17.45 -24.73
CA LYS A 184 29.06 -17.24 -25.48
C LYS A 184 29.05 -15.89 -26.20
N PRO A 185 29.46 -14.79 -25.52
CA PRO A 185 29.53 -13.45 -26.11
C PRO A 185 30.35 -13.37 -27.40
N GLU A 186 31.39 -14.20 -27.55
CA GLU A 186 32.29 -14.18 -28.70
C GLU A 186 31.57 -14.33 -30.04
N ARG A 187 30.38 -14.94 -30.06
CA ARG A 187 29.58 -15.08 -31.29
C ARG A 187 29.12 -13.74 -31.88
N PHE A 188 29.18 -12.66 -31.10
CA PHE A 188 28.77 -11.33 -31.52
C PHE A 188 29.93 -10.38 -31.87
N LEU A 189 31.20 -10.78 -31.62
CA LEU A 189 32.36 -9.90 -31.87
C LEU A 189 32.57 -9.62 -33.36
N ASP A 190 32.38 -10.63 -34.22
CA ASP A 190 32.54 -10.53 -35.68
C ASP A 190 31.21 -10.71 -36.43
N SER A 191 30.09 -10.51 -35.73
CA SER A 191 28.75 -10.72 -36.27
C SER A 191 28.13 -9.43 -36.81
N THR A 192 27.43 -9.55 -37.94
CA THR A 192 26.63 -8.45 -38.50
C THR A 192 25.26 -8.31 -37.83
N ILE A 193 24.94 -9.13 -36.83
CA ILE A 193 23.65 -9.10 -36.12
C ILE A 193 23.57 -7.83 -35.25
N ASP A 194 22.56 -7.02 -35.52
CA ASP A 194 22.25 -5.78 -34.83
C ASP A 194 20.90 -5.86 -34.09
N TYR A 195 20.54 -4.80 -33.37
CA TYR A 195 19.29 -4.73 -32.62
C TYR A 195 18.10 -4.22 -33.47
N GLN A 196 18.28 -4.02 -34.79
CA GLN A 196 17.30 -3.34 -35.66
C GLN A 196 16.20 -4.29 -36.19
N GLY A 197 16.20 -5.55 -35.78
CA GLY A 197 15.17 -6.53 -36.15
C GLY A 197 15.21 -6.98 -37.61
N LYS A 198 16.37 -6.81 -38.29
CA LYS A 198 16.61 -7.28 -39.67
C LYS A 198 16.87 -8.78 -39.73
N ASP A 199 17.49 -9.34 -38.69
CA ASP A 199 17.72 -10.78 -38.57
C ASP A 199 16.65 -11.40 -37.66
N LEU A 200 15.69 -12.11 -38.26
CA LEU A 200 14.54 -12.63 -37.55
C LEU A 200 14.89 -13.74 -36.55
N LYS A 201 16.12 -14.28 -36.56
CA LYS A 201 16.57 -15.22 -35.52
C LYS A 201 16.99 -14.52 -34.22
N TYR A 202 17.13 -13.20 -34.22
CA TYR A 202 17.53 -12.37 -33.07
C TYR A 202 16.68 -11.10 -32.98
N ILE A 203 15.60 -11.15 -32.19
CA ILE A 203 14.58 -10.08 -32.16
C ILE A 203 14.22 -9.60 -30.75
N PRO A 204 15.20 -9.28 -29.87
CA PRO A 204 14.92 -8.92 -28.46
C PRO A 204 14.11 -7.62 -28.30
N PHE A 205 14.09 -6.77 -29.33
CA PHE A 205 13.31 -5.52 -29.37
C PHE A 205 12.14 -5.56 -30.37
N GLY A 206 11.84 -6.74 -30.93
CA GLY A 206 10.86 -6.94 -32.00
C GLY A 206 11.44 -6.87 -33.41
N ALA A 207 10.59 -7.10 -34.42
CA ALA A 207 10.97 -7.11 -35.83
C ALA A 207 9.84 -6.67 -36.78
N GLY A 208 10.22 -6.33 -38.01
CA GLY A 208 9.33 -5.87 -39.08
C GLY A 208 9.71 -4.48 -39.63
N THR A 209 8.91 -3.95 -40.56
CA THR A 209 9.14 -2.68 -41.29
C THR A 209 8.98 -1.40 -40.44
N GLY A 210 9.37 -1.45 -39.16
CA GLY A 210 9.55 -0.27 -38.28
C GLY A 210 8.32 0.24 -37.53
N ARG A 211 7.11 -0.26 -37.78
CA ARG A 211 5.87 0.35 -37.21
C ARG A 211 5.53 -0.05 -35.75
N ARG A 212 6.15 -1.11 -35.19
CA ARG A 212 5.94 -1.61 -33.80
C ARG A 212 7.23 -2.22 -33.18
N ILE A 213 8.41 -1.73 -33.57
CA ILE A 213 9.70 -2.07 -32.92
C ILE A 213 9.90 -1.20 -31.67
N CYS A 214 10.66 -1.67 -30.67
CA CYS A 214 10.86 -0.92 -29.42
C CYS A 214 11.46 0.48 -29.67
N PRO A 215 10.76 1.58 -29.29
CA PRO A 215 11.27 2.93 -29.49
C PRO A 215 12.39 3.33 -28.51
N GLY A 216 12.53 2.61 -27.38
CA GLY A 216 13.48 2.92 -26.30
C GLY A 216 14.88 2.30 -26.44
N ILE A 217 15.21 1.71 -27.60
CA ILE A 217 16.41 0.90 -27.81
C ILE A 217 17.73 1.64 -27.49
N ALA A 218 17.84 2.90 -27.91
CA ALA A 218 19.06 3.69 -27.73
C ALA A 218 19.27 4.12 -26.26
N LEU A 219 18.20 4.58 -25.60
CA LEU A 219 18.26 4.99 -24.19
C LEU A 219 18.55 3.80 -23.27
N GLY A 220 17.88 2.67 -23.51
CA GLY A 220 18.13 1.44 -22.74
C GLY A 220 19.59 0.98 -22.86
N LEU A 221 20.12 0.85 -24.08
CA LEU A 221 21.51 0.40 -24.29
C LEU A 221 22.53 1.32 -23.63
N ALA A 222 22.37 2.64 -23.76
CA ALA A 222 23.26 3.61 -23.12
C ALA A 222 23.25 3.49 -21.58
N SER A 223 22.07 3.38 -20.95
CA SER A 223 21.96 3.20 -19.50
C SER A 223 22.56 1.87 -19.03
N MET A 224 22.37 0.79 -19.79
CA MET A 224 22.92 -0.53 -19.46
C MET A 224 24.44 -0.59 -19.60
N GLU A 225 24.99 -0.08 -20.70
CA GLU A 225 26.44 -0.05 -20.94
C GLU A 225 27.15 0.78 -19.88
N LEU A 226 26.60 1.94 -19.52
CA LEU A 226 27.17 2.80 -18.48
C LEU A 226 27.13 2.16 -17.10
N LEU A 227 25.98 1.59 -16.69
CA LEU A 227 25.81 0.96 -15.38
C LEU A 227 26.73 -0.25 -15.25
N LEU A 228 26.76 -1.14 -16.25
CA LEU A 228 27.64 -2.30 -16.23
C LEU A 228 29.11 -1.90 -16.24
N ALA A 229 29.52 -0.92 -17.06
CA ALA A 229 30.89 -0.43 -17.07
C ALA A 229 31.30 0.14 -15.69
N GLN A 230 30.43 0.92 -15.03
CA GLN A 230 30.72 1.42 -13.67
C GLN A 230 30.86 0.30 -12.66
N LEU A 231 29.95 -0.68 -12.65
CA LEU A 231 30.02 -1.82 -11.74
C LEU A 231 31.29 -2.66 -11.96
N LEU A 232 31.69 -2.88 -13.22
CA LEU A 232 32.86 -3.69 -13.56
C LEU A 232 34.19 -2.95 -13.35
N TYR A 233 34.21 -1.64 -13.56
CA TYR A 233 35.38 -0.80 -13.33
C TYR A 233 35.77 -0.77 -11.85
N HIS A 234 34.81 -0.44 -10.98
CA HIS A 234 35.06 -0.16 -9.57
C HIS A 234 35.16 -1.40 -8.68
N PHE A 235 34.59 -2.54 -9.08
CA PHE A 235 34.46 -3.70 -8.20
C PHE A 235 34.86 -5.01 -8.86
N ASP A 236 35.48 -5.87 -8.06
CA ASP A 236 35.55 -7.31 -8.26
C ASP A 236 34.36 -7.98 -7.58
N TRP A 237 33.60 -8.76 -8.34
CA TRP A 237 32.35 -9.35 -7.87
C TRP A 237 32.53 -10.81 -7.49
N LYS A 238 32.03 -11.17 -6.31
CA LYS A 238 32.03 -12.54 -5.80
C LYS A 238 30.65 -12.95 -5.30
N LEU A 239 30.37 -14.24 -5.31
CA LEU A 239 29.20 -14.76 -4.62
C LEU A 239 29.44 -14.73 -3.10
N PRO A 240 28.39 -14.47 -2.30
CA PRO A 240 28.50 -14.49 -0.85
C PRO A 240 28.80 -15.91 -0.33
N GLY A 241 29.60 -15.98 0.75
CA GLY A 241 29.94 -17.24 1.42
C GLY A 241 30.91 -18.13 0.63
N LYS A 242 30.79 -19.46 0.80
CA LYS A 242 31.62 -20.46 0.10
C LYS A 242 30.99 -20.93 -1.23
N LEU A 243 30.00 -20.21 -1.74
CA LEU A 243 29.30 -20.57 -2.97
C LEU A 243 30.25 -20.45 -4.16
N LYS A 244 30.28 -21.50 -4.98
CA LYS A 244 30.99 -21.48 -6.25
C LYS A 244 30.09 -20.92 -7.34
N ASN A 245 30.68 -20.31 -8.35
CA ASN A 245 29.95 -19.65 -9.43
C ASN A 245 29.02 -20.60 -10.20
N GLU A 246 29.37 -21.89 -10.29
CA GLU A 246 28.54 -22.92 -10.93
C GLU A 246 27.25 -23.22 -10.15
N GLN A 247 27.18 -22.81 -8.88
CA GLN A 247 26.04 -22.98 -7.98
C GLN A 247 25.10 -21.77 -8.00
N LEU A 248 25.35 -20.77 -8.86
CA LEU A 248 24.47 -19.62 -9.04
C LEU A 248 23.13 -20.05 -9.65
N ASP A 249 22.04 -19.74 -8.96
CA ASP A 249 20.70 -20.05 -9.43
C ASP A 249 20.30 -19.16 -10.61
N MET A 250 20.01 -19.77 -11.76
CA MET A 250 19.59 -19.11 -12.99
C MET A 250 18.11 -19.33 -13.31
N ALA A 251 17.30 -19.71 -12.32
CA ALA A 251 15.86 -19.87 -12.51
C ALA A 251 15.21 -18.54 -12.91
N GLU A 252 14.22 -18.61 -13.79
CA GLU A 252 13.47 -17.46 -14.31
C GLU A 252 12.13 -17.30 -13.58
N ALA A 253 11.69 -16.05 -13.39
CA ALA A 253 10.33 -15.71 -12.98
C ALA A 253 9.57 -15.10 -14.16
N PHE A 254 8.41 -15.69 -14.47
CA PHE A 254 7.59 -15.28 -15.60
C PHE A 254 6.76 -14.02 -15.28
N GLY A 255 6.87 -13.00 -16.13
CA GLY A 255 6.13 -11.73 -16.07
C GLY A 255 6.01 -11.09 -17.46
N LEU A 256 5.59 -9.81 -17.54
CA LEU A 256 5.67 -9.05 -18.80
C LEU A 256 7.14 -8.95 -19.27
N THR A 257 8.04 -8.74 -18.30
CA THR A 257 9.45 -9.08 -18.43
C THR A 257 9.76 -10.40 -17.71
N VAL A 258 10.79 -11.12 -18.14
CA VAL A 258 11.29 -12.35 -17.51
C VAL A 258 12.63 -12.07 -16.86
N ARG A 259 12.58 -11.98 -15.54
CA ARG A 259 13.70 -11.68 -14.65
C ARG A 259 14.17 -12.94 -13.93
N ARG A 260 15.24 -12.83 -13.15
CA ARG A 260 15.64 -13.92 -12.26
C ARG A 260 14.55 -14.19 -11.23
N LYS A 261 14.38 -15.45 -10.91
CA LYS A 261 13.44 -15.91 -9.87
C LYS A 261 13.88 -15.46 -8.48
N ASN A 262 15.19 -15.53 -8.26
CA ASN A 262 15.84 -15.10 -7.05
C ASN A 262 16.80 -13.98 -7.41
N ASP A 263 16.70 -12.89 -6.67
CA ASP A 263 17.51 -11.71 -6.92
C ASP A 263 19.01 -12.04 -6.83
N LEU A 264 19.80 -11.38 -7.67
CA LEU A 264 21.24 -11.62 -7.70
C LEU A 264 21.96 -10.98 -6.50
N GLN A 265 22.36 -11.80 -5.54
CA GLN A 265 23.14 -11.37 -4.37
C GLN A 265 24.65 -11.49 -4.61
N LEU A 266 25.38 -10.38 -4.44
CA LEU A 266 26.82 -10.28 -4.70
C LEU A 266 27.58 -9.54 -3.62
N VAL A 267 28.84 -9.92 -3.45
CA VAL A 267 29.82 -9.20 -2.66
C VAL A 267 30.66 -8.35 -3.61
N ALA A 268 30.57 -7.03 -3.46
CA ALA A 268 31.41 -6.06 -4.15
C ALA A 268 32.75 -5.92 -3.42
N VAL A 269 33.86 -6.23 -4.09
CA VAL A 269 35.21 -6.01 -3.55
C VAL A 269 35.81 -4.81 -4.29
N PRO A 270 36.09 -3.67 -3.61
CA PRO A 270 36.63 -2.49 -4.28
C PRO A 270 37.95 -2.79 -4.99
N TYR A 271 38.05 -2.39 -6.25
CA TYR A 271 39.27 -2.49 -7.03
C TYR A 271 40.20 -1.32 -6.69
N LYS A 272 41.35 -1.59 -6.06
CA LYS A 272 42.33 -0.56 -5.68
C LYS A 272 43.31 -0.32 -6.81
N THR A 273 43.41 0.92 -7.29
CA THR A 273 44.50 1.39 -8.15
C THR A 273 45.65 1.86 -7.26
N ASP A 274 46.84 1.27 -7.42
CA ASP A 274 48.05 1.73 -6.72
C ASP A 274 48.45 3.10 -7.27
N GLN A 275 47.94 4.20 -6.69
CA GLN A 275 48.60 5.50 -6.68
C GLN A 275 47.97 6.47 -5.67
N SER A 276 48.78 6.85 -4.69
CA SER A 276 48.56 7.90 -3.68
C SER A 276 48.79 9.29 -4.26
N HIS A 277 47.87 10.22 -4.07
CA HIS A 277 48.04 11.54 -3.43
C HIS A 277 46.86 12.45 -3.76
N GLU A 278 46.52 13.30 -2.78
CA GLU A 278 45.38 14.22 -2.71
C GLU A 278 44.03 13.55 -2.45
N THR A 279 43.65 13.66 -1.17
CA THR A 279 42.33 13.47 -0.60
C THR A 279 41.24 14.13 -1.46
N LEU A 280 40.63 13.33 -2.33
CA LEU A 280 39.20 13.45 -2.59
C LEU A 280 38.49 12.95 -1.33
N PRO A 281 37.50 13.70 -0.79
CA PRO A 281 36.72 13.20 0.32
C PRO A 281 36.04 11.91 -0.14
N LEU A 282 36.08 10.89 0.73
CA LEU A 282 35.27 9.69 0.60
C LEU A 282 33.89 10.09 0.08
N ILE A 283 33.52 9.63 -1.12
CA ILE A 283 32.11 9.48 -1.45
C ILE A 283 31.61 8.46 -0.42
N GLN A 284 31.03 8.97 0.66
CA GLN A 284 30.32 8.17 1.63
C GLN A 284 29.24 7.43 0.86
N PHE A 285 29.44 6.12 0.67
CA PHE A 285 28.32 5.21 0.77
C PHE A 285 27.63 5.58 2.09
N TYR A 286 26.41 6.12 1.98
CA TYR A 286 25.46 6.00 3.06
C TYR A 286 25.15 4.51 3.13
N ASP A 287 26.01 3.81 3.86
CA ASP A 287 25.56 2.64 4.54
C ASP A 287 24.73 3.10 5.72
N SER A 288 23.80 2.23 5.94
CA SER A 288 22.79 2.33 6.93
C SER A 288 23.29 2.62 8.33
N ASN A 289 22.50 3.49 8.93
CA ASN A 289 22.08 3.61 10.30
C ASN A 289 23.05 4.27 11.28
N PRO A 290 22.67 5.43 11.90
CA PRO A 290 21.30 5.91 12.17
C PRO A 290 20.81 7.30 12.67
N LEU A 291 19.51 7.30 12.94
CA LEU A 291 18.76 7.95 14.03
C LEU A 291 18.52 9.39 13.75
N SER A 292 17.52 9.82 14.45
CA SER A 292 17.55 11.11 15.07
C SER A 292 17.16 12.29 14.27
N ASP A 293 15.89 12.59 14.44
CA ASP A 293 15.36 13.83 14.90
C ASP A 293 16.38 14.95 15.22
N ARG A 294 15.88 16.14 14.88
CA ARG A 294 16.15 17.44 15.48
C ARG A 294 17.39 18.19 15.00
N ASN A 295 17.04 19.05 14.05
CA ASN A 295 17.23 20.49 14.14
C ASN A 295 18.49 21.02 13.49
N TYR A 296 18.42 21.23 12.18
CA TYR A 296 18.81 22.54 11.66
C TYR A 296 17.59 23.46 11.69
N MET A 297 17.47 24.19 12.81
CA MET A 297 17.03 25.57 12.69
C MET A 297 18.23 26.39 12.20
N ALA A 298 17.95 27.15 11.13
CA ALA A 298 18.43 28.50 10.87
C ALA A 298 19.87 28.73 10.37
N LEU A 299 19.95 29.28 9.15
CA LEU A 299 20.88 30.36 8.83
C LEU A 299 20.12 31.49 8.10
N HIS A 300 19.51 32.38 8.89
CA HIS A 300 19.80 33.80 8.73
C HIS A 300 20.52 34.26 9.99
N LYS A 301 21.77 34.67 9.83
CA LYS A 301 22.36 35.79 10.55
C LYS A 301 22.71 36.84 9.48
N PRO A 302 22.89 38.14 9.80
CA PRO A 302 22.67 38.85 11.07
C PRO A 302 21.85 40.14 10.89
N GLN A 303 21.39 40.73 12.00
CA GLN A 303 21.54 42.16 12.32
C GLN A 303 21.04 42.32 13.77
N ASP A 304 21.95 42.44 14.73
CA ASP A 304 22.46 43.72 15.23
C ASP A 304 21.29 44.62 15.67
N GLN A 305 20.76 44.40 16.88
CA GLN A 305 21.24 44.98 18.14
C GLN A 305 21.11 46.51 18.16
N SER A 306 19.96 46.97 18.65
CA SER A 306 19.94 48.23 19.40
C SER A 306 18.89 48.19 20.52
N GLN A 307 19.42 48.44 21.72
CA GLN A 307 18.81 49.08 22.89
C GLN A 307 17.78 48.27 23.71
N ILE A 308 18.16 47.74 24.90
CA ILE A 308 18.31 48.47 26.19
C ILE A 308 16.90 48.91 26.66
N ASP A 309 16.32 48.36 27.74
CA ASP A 309 16.79 48.61 29.10
C ASP A 309 16.31 47.59 30.16
N LYS A 310 17.10 47.54 31.24
CA LYS A 310 16.87 46.83 32.50
C LYS A 310 15.70 47.44 33.27
N ILE A 311 15.09 46.68 34.20
CA ILE A 311 14.90 47.06 35.63
C ILE A 311 14.13 45.96 36.40
N VAL A 312 14.85 45.32 37.34
CA VAL A 312 14.51 45.06 38.76
C VAL A 312 13.31 44.15 39.15
N CYS A 313 13.63 43.01 39.78
CA CYS A 313 12.84 42.28 40.79
C CYS A 313 12.89 43.03 42.15
N PRO A 314 11.89 42.92 43.08
CA PRO A 314 11.74 41.68 43.88
C PRO A 314 10.37 41.41 44.59
N ARG A 315 10.22 40.18 45.12
CA ARG A 315 9.51 39.69 46.36
C ARG A 315 8.12 40.27 46.74
N ALA A 316 7.11 39.49 47.11
CA ALA A 316 6.98 38.73 48.38
C ALA A 316 5.65 37.92 48.41
N VAL A 317 5.64 36.66 48.90
CA VAL A 317 5.04 36.14 50.17
C VAL A 317 3.50 36.31 50.32
N ILE A 318 2.77 35.20 50.50
CA ILE A 318 1.92 34.82 51.66
C ILE A 318 1.19 33.48 51.39
N GLU A 319 1.00 32.74 52.48
CA GLU A 319 0.61 31.35 52.75
C GLU A 319 -0.92 31.01 52.63
N PRO A 320 -1.38 29.77 52.97
CA PRO A 320 -2.42 29.01 52.24
C PRO A 320 -3.75 28.81 52.98
N SER A 321 -4.80 28.44 52.24
CA SER A 321 -5.97 27.63 52.66
C SER A 321 -6.76 27.31 51.39
N SER A 322 -7.58 26.27 51.21
CA SER A 322 -8.17 25.26 52.08
C SER A 322 -8.77 24.15 51.19
N ARG A 323 -8.98 22.99 51.80
CA ARG A 323 -9.70 21.79 51.33
C ARG A 323 -10.88 22.04 50.39
N ALA A 324 -10.95 21.24 49.32
CA ALA A 324 -12.20 20.63 48.86
C ALA A 324 -11.91 19.22 48.32
N VAL A 325 -12.51 18.25 49.00
CA VAL A 325 -12.60 16.83 48.66
C VAL A 325 -13.61 16.68 47.53
N ILE A 326 -13.25 16.02 46.43
CA ILE A 326 -14.22 15.45 45.48
C ILE A 326 -13.71 14.05 45.09
N GLU A 327 -14.51 13.04 45.43
CA GLU A 327 -14.34 11.64 45.05
C GLU A 327 -14.47 11.44 43.52
N PRO A 328 -13.70 10.52 42.90
CA PRO A 328 -13.97 10.07 41.54
C PRO A 328 -14.95 8.87 41.58
N LYS A 329 -16.21 9.10 41.27
CA LYS A 329 -17.17 8.04 40.96
C LYS A 329 -17.89 8.36 39.64
N ALA A 330 -18.01 7.32 38.82
CA ALA A 330 -18.67 7.26 37.50
C ALA A 330 -17.82 7.68 36.28
N MET A 331 -16.89 6.81 35.88
CA MET A 331 -16.54 6.63 34.46
C MET A 331 -15.82 5.28 34.23
N LEU A 332 -16.42 4.20 34.72
CA LEU A 332 -15.92 2.83 34.53
C LEU A 332 -17.12 1.87 34.62
N GLU A 333 -18.05 1.99 33.67
CA GLU A 333 -19.12 1.01 33.43
C GLU A 333 -19.84 1.44 32.13
N GLY A 334 -19.32 0.99 30.98
CA GLY A 334 -19.88 1.35 29.67
C GLY A 334 -19.35 0.53 28.50
N SER A 335 -18.65 -0.58 28.75
CA SER A 335 -18.02 -1.40 27.71
C SER A 335 -18.32 -2.90 27.88
N THR A 336 -19.51 -3.21 28.41
CA THR A 336 -20.09 -4.55 28.37
C THR A 336 -21.48 -4.46 27.74
N SER A 337 -21.67 -5.19 26.63
CA SER A 337 -22.96 -5.56 26.00
C SER A 337 -23.32 -5.00 24.60
N LEU A 338 -22.43 -5.17 23.62
CA LEU A 338 -22.86 -5.30 22.21
C LEU A 338 -23.04 -6.76 21.76
N ILE A 339 -22.47 -7.72 22.49
CA ILE A 339 -22.79 -9.15 22.32
C ILE A 339 -24.26 -9.41 22.71
N GLU A 340 -24.84 -8.68 23.66
CA GLU A 340 -26.26 -8.80 24.02
C GLU A 340 -27.21 -8.24 22.95
N HIS A 341 -26.77 -7.28 22.14
CA HIS A 341 -27.57 -6.72 21.03
C HIS A 341 -27.57 -7.62 19.78
N PHE A 342 -26.61 -8.56 19.68
CA PHE A 342 -26.66 -9.68 18.75
C PHE A 342 -27.20 -10.95 19.43
N ASN A 343 -28.26 -10.82 20.24
CA ASN A 343 -28.98 -12.00 20.70
C ASN A 343 -29.67 -12.68 19.49
N PHE A 344 -28.92 -13.57 18.83
CA PHE A 344 -29.42 -14.56 17.90
C PHE A 344 -30.61 -15.34 18.47
N ASN A 345 -30.66 -15.47 19.80
CA ASN A 345 -31.79 -15.99 20.55
C ASN A 345 -33.09 -15.22 20.31
N TYR A 346 -33.10 -13.89 20.12
CA TYR A 346 -34.32 -13.14 19.80
C TYR A 346 -34.81 -13.43 18.38
N LEU A 347 -33.93 -13.60 17.40
CA LEU A 347 -34.31 -13.98 16.02
C LEU A 347 -34.83 -15.42 15.96
N ILE A 348 -34.24 -16.33 16.74
CA ILE A 348 -34.76 -17.71 16.92
C ILE A 348 -36.10 -17.67 17.66
N TYR A 349 -36.25 -16.83 18.69
CA TYR A 349 -37.50 -16.63 19.43
C TYR A 349 -38.60 -16.03 18.53
N TYR A 350 -38.29 -15.03 17.70
CA TYR A 350 -39.19 -14.49 16.68
C TYR A 350 -39.49 -15.49 15.56
N TYR A 351 -38.55 -16.36 15.18
CA TYR A 351 -38.80 -17.46 14.25
C TYR A 351 -39.85 -18.43 14.81
N PHE A 352 -39.75 -18.78 16.10
CA PHE A 352 -40.76 -19.63 16.77
C PHE A 352 -42.10 -18.91 16.99
N ILE A 353 -42.10 -17.59 17.23
CA ILE A 353 -43.31 -16.76 17.39
C ILE A 353 -44.03 -16.56 16.05
N ILE A 354 -43.31 -16.26 14.97
CA ILE A 354 -43.89 -16.03 13.63
C ILE A 354 -44.51 -17.32 13.06
N ILE A 355 -43.93 -18.49 13.37
CA ILE A 355 -44.49 -19.79 12.95
C ILE A 355 -45.73 -20.18 13.79
N LYS A 356 -45.93 -19.60 14.98
CA LYS A 356 -47.00 -20.01 15.92
C LYS A 356 -48.12 -18.97 16.17
N LEU A 357 -48.09 -17.78 15.57
CA LEU A 357 -49.16 -16.78 15.78
C LEU A 357 -50.39 -17.03 14.88
N PRO A 358 -51.60 -17.18 15.44
CA PRO A 358 -52.83 -17.04 14.67
C PRO A 358 -53.07 -15.55 14.39
N LEU A 359 -52.85 -15.11 13.15
CA LEU A 359 -52.96 -13.71 12.76
C LEU A 359 -54.44 -13.28 12.61
N TYR A 360 -54.88 -12.33 13.45
CA TYR A 360 -56.22 -11.69 13.37
C TYR A 360 -56.28 -10.61 12.25
N PRO A 361 -57.46 -10.35 11.66
CA PRO A 361 -57.55 -9.65 10.38
C PRO A 361 -57.90 -8.17 10.53
N LYS A 362 -56.90 -7.28 10.54
CA LYS A 362 -57.05 -5.87 10.11
C LYS A 362 -55.73 -5.14 9.79
N GLU A 363 -54.56 -5.69 10.14
CA GLU A 363 -53.23 -5.14 9.84
C GLU A 363 -52.50 -5.87 8.68
N LEU A 364 -53.26 -6.67 7.91
CA LEU A 364 -52.73 -7.70 7.00
C LEU A 364 -52.12 -7.17 5.68
N SER A 365 -52.34 -5.93 5.23
CA SER A 365 -51.79 -5.52 3.92
C SER A 365 -50.27 -5.36 3.93
N ASN A 366 -49.73 -4.74 4.98
CA ASN A 366 -48.28 -4.53 5.13
C ASN A 366 -47.55 -5.80 5.58
N LEU A 367 -48.14 -6.57 6.50
CA LEU A 367 -47.56 -7.85 6.96
C LEU A 367 -47.62 -8.94 5.89
N ARG A 368 -48.65 -8.96 5.03
CA ARG A 368 -48.74 -9.92 3.92
C ARG A 368 -47.71 -9.59 2.82
N ASN A 369 -47.41 -8.32 2.56
CA ASN A 369 -46.31 -7.94 1.66
C ASN A 369 -44.92 -8.26 2.24
N VAL A 370 -44.73 -8.10 3.55
CA VAL A 370 -43.51 -8.53 4.26
C VAL A 370 -43.37 -10.05 4.24
N SER A 371 -44.46 -10.79 4.53
CA SER A 371 -44.49 -12.25 4.48
C SER A 371 -44.27 -12.76 3.06
N ILE A 372 -44.86 -12.14 2.03
CA ILE A 372 -44.63 -12.47 0.62
C ILE A 372 -43.17 -12.17 0.23
N LYS A 373 -42.57 -11.06 0.64
CA LYS A 373 -41.15 -10.78 0.35
C LYS A 373 -40.17 -11.71 1.09
N LEU A 374 -40.53 -12.17 2.29
CA LEU A 374 -39.73 -13.13 3.07
C LEU A 374 -39.94 -14.59 2.65
N LEU A 375 -41.13 -14.95 2.15
CA LEU A 375 -41.54 -16.31 1.76
C LEU A 375 -41.51 -16.57 0.24
N ASN A 376 -41.39 -15.54 -0.59
CA ASN A 376 -41.25 -15.66 -2.04
C ASN A 376 -39.78 -15.38 -2.40
N PRO A 377 -38.88 -16.39 -2.31
CA PRO A 377 -37.60 -16.28 -2.98
C PRO A 377 -37.93 -16.03 -4.46
N TYR A 378 -37.26 -15.08 -5.09
CA TYR A 378 -37.38 -14.81 -6.53
C TYR A 378 -37.52 -16.13 -7.30
N LYS A 379 -38.75 -16.49 -7.71
CA LYS A 379 -38.99 -17.60 -8.65
C LYS A 379 -38.67 -17.12 -10.05
N GLY A 380 -37.41 -16.77 -10.29
CA GLY A 380 -36.83 -16.91 -11.61
C GLY A 380 -36.56 -18.39 -11.85
N LYS A 381 -36.63 -18.86 -13.09
CA LYS A 381 -36.22 -20.21 -13.48
C LYS A 381 -34.73 -20.40 -13.18
N GLU A 382 -34.35 -20.70 -11.94
CA GLU A 382 -33.02 -21.24 -11.64
C GLU A 382 -33.01 -22.70 -12.10
N SER A 383 -32.53 -22.95 -13.33
CA SER A 383 -31.81 -24.20 -13.57
C SER A 383 -30.79 -24.34 -12.44
N ALA A 384 -30.80 -25.45 -11.70
CA ALA A 384 -29.99 -25.66 -10.49
C ALA A 384 -28.57 -25.07 -10.63
N LEU A 385 -28.40 -23.83 -10.16
CA LEU A 385 -27.14 -23.11 -10.32
C LEU A 385 -26.12 -23.82 -9.46
N LYS A 386 -24.96 -24.16 -10.06
CA LYS A 386 -23.86 -24.79 -9.35
C LYS A 386 -23.17 -23.74 -8.48
N LEU A 387 -23.73 -23.47 -7.30
CA LEU A 387 -23.16 -22.56 -6.30
C LEU A 387 -22.01 -23.24 -5.53
N PRO A 388 -21.07 -22.47 -4.95
CA PRO A 388 -20.06 -23.02 -4.06
C PRO A 388 -20.67 -23.76 -2.87
N PRO A 389 -19.98 -24.78 -2.32
CA PRO A 389 -20.47 -25.56 -1.18
C PRO A 389 -20.65 -24.68 0.07
N GLY A 390 -21.48 -25.13 1.00
CA GLY A 390 -21.68 -24.43 2.27
C GLY A 390 -22.67 -25.13 3.19
N PRO A 391 -22.75 -24.71 4.47
CA PRO A 391 -23.73 -25.23 5.40
C PRO A 391 -25.16 -24.99 4.89
N LYS A 392 -26.05 -25.95 5.15
CA LYS A 392 -27.45 -25.85 4.68
C LYS A 392 -28.13 -24.62 5.32
N PRO A 393 -28.69 -23.70 4.53
CA PRO A 393 -29.36 -22.52 5.06
C PRO A 393 -30.74 -22.87 5.62
N LEU A 394 -31.11 -22.28 6.75
CA LEU A 394 -32.48 -22.37 7.28
C LEU A 394 -33.40 -21.39 6.53
N PRO A 395 -34.72 -21.65 6.47
CA PRO A 395 -35.68 -20.69 5.92
C PRO A 395 -35.58 -19.32 6.62
N ILE A 396 -35.71 -18.24 5.84
CA ILE A 396 -35.69 -16.84 6.29
C ILE A 396 -34.31 -16.37 6.79
N ILE A 397 -33.75 -16.99 7.85
CA ILE A 397 -32.50 -16.56 8.49
C ILE A 397 -31.24 -17.09 7.79
N GLY A 398 -31.36 -18.07 6.91
CA GLY A 398 -30.24 -18.69 6.21
C GLY A 398 -29.22 -19.28 7.18
N ASN A 399 -27.95 -18.90 7.03
CA ASN A 399 -26.82 -19.36 7.84
C ASN A 399 -26.48 -18.45 9.01
N LEU A 400 -27.28 -17.41 9.32
CA LEU A 400 -26.93 -16.46 10.39
C LEU A 400 -26.71 -17.16 11.75
N HIS A 401 -27.47 -18.23 12.03
CA HIS A 401 -27.31 -19.03 13.26
C HIS A 401 -25.94 -19.71 13.43
N HIS A 402 -25.15 -19.85 12.34
CA HIS A 402 -23.77 -20.34 12.41
C HIS A 402 -22.79 -19.25 12.86
N LEU A 403 -23.21 -17.98 12.86
CA LEU A 403 -22.36 -16.83 13.20
C LEU A 403 -22.47 -16.43 14.69
N GLY A 404 -23.22 -17.19 15.51
CA GLY A 404 -23.27 -16.98 16.95
C GLY A 404 -22.08 -17.64 17.64
N GLY A 405 -21.36 -16.90 18.50
CA GLY A 405 -20.21 -17.41 19.24
C GLY A 405 -19.03 -16.44 19.29
N SER A 406 -17.81 -16.97 19.18
CA SER A 406 -16.53 -16.27 19.18
C SER A 406 -16.37 -15.26 18.02
N GLN A 407 -15.15 -14.74 17.84
CA GLN A 407 -14.80 -13.81 16.76
C GLN A 407 -15.17 -14.33 15.36
N MET A 408 -15.78 -13.48 14.53
CA MET A 408 -16.35 -13.87 13.24
C MET A 408 -15.35 -14.48 12.26
N HIS A 409 -14.16 -13.91 12.14
CA HIS A 409 -13.11 -14.44 11.26
C HIS A 409 -12.64 -15.84 11.66
N HIS A 410 -12.71 -16.20 12.94
CA HIS A 410 -12.40 -17.55 13.41
C HIS A 410 -13.50 -18.53 12.99
N ILE A 411 -14.76 -18.20 13.24
CA ILE A 411 -15.93 -19.02 12.86
C ILE A 411 -15.91 -19.29 11.34
N LEU A 412 -15.66 -18.24 10.55
CA LEU A 412 -15.60 -18.36 9.09
C LEU A 412 -14.42 -19.21 8.61
N ARG A 413 -13.29 -19.22 9.32
CA ARG A 413 -12.17 -20.13 9.06
C ARG A 413 -12.52 -21.57 9.40
N ASP A 414 -13.17 -21.81 10.53
CA ASP A 414 -13.55 -23.17 10.96
C ASP A 414 -14.59 -23.80 10.03
N LEU A 415 -15.54 -22.99 9.56
CA LEU A 415 -16.47 -23.40 8.51
C LEU A 415 -15.75 -23.67 7.19
N ALA A 416 -14.81 -22.82 6.78
CA ALA A 416 -14.05 -23.04 5.55
C ALA A 416 -13.22 -24.34 5.60
N ASN A 417 -12.71 -24.74 6.76
CA ASN A 417 -12.03 -26.03 6.93
C ASN A 417 -12.96 -27.24 6.68
N GLN A 418 -14.28 -27.08 6.85
CA GLN A 418 -15.27 -28.14 6.62
C GLN A 418 -15.83 -28.12 5.19
N TYR A 419 -16.11 -26.93 4.65
CA TYR A 419 -16.81 -26.76 3.39
C TYR A 419 -15.89 -26.43 2.21
N GLY A 420 -14.64 -26.10 2.48
CA GLY A 420 -13.62 -25.81 1.48
C GLY A 420 -13.25 -24.32 1.38
N PRO A 421 -12.23 -24.01 0.57
CA PRO A 421 -11.60 -22.68 0.51
C PRO A 421 -12.46 -21.59 -0.15
N LEU A 422 -13.51 -21.98 -0.87
CA LEU A 422 -14.57 -21.11 -1.39
C LEU A 422 -15.90 -21.67 -0.91
N MET A 423 -16.55 -20.97 0.03
CA MET A 423 -17.84 -21.41 0.55
C MET A 423 -18.94 -20.36 0.39
N HIS A 424 -20.18 -20.82 0.24
CA HIS A 424 -21.37 -19.97 0.17
C HIS A 424 -22.13 -19.96 1.49
N LEU A 425 -22.50 -18.76 1.93
CA LEU A 425 -23.39 -18.51 3.06
C LEU A 425 -24.54 -17.62 2.61
N LYS A 426 -25.75 -18.01 2.98
CA LYS A 426 -26.96 -17.19 2.84
C LYS A 426 -27.19 -16.43 4.14
N LEU A 427 -26.83 -15.15 4.22
CA LEU A 427 -26.97 -14.36 5.43
C LEU A 427 -28.28 -13.55 5.36
N GLY A 428 -29.36 -14.08 5.94
CA GLY A 428 -30.71 -13.57 5.68
C GLY A 428 -31.05 -13.72 4.20
N GLN A 429 -31.24 -12.61 3.49
CA GLN A 429 -31.41 -12.66 2.03
C GLN A 429 -30.10 -12.47 1.25
N ALA A 430 -29.03 -12.00 1.88
CA ALA A 430 -27.77 -11.70 1.21
C ALA A 430 -27.02 -12.99 0.81
N SER A 431 -26.68 -13.11 -0.47
CA SER A 431 -25.76 -14.15 -0.97
C SER A 431 -24.33 -13.73 -0.65
N THR A 432 -23.58 -14.54 0.10
CA THR A 432 -22.23 -14.20 0.55
C THR A 432 -21.27 -15.35 0.30
N LEU A 433 -20.15 -15.08 -0.38
CA LEU A 433 -19.03 -15.98 -0.54
C LEU A 433 -17.96 -15.65 0.47
N ILE A 434 -17.40 -16.69 1.07
CA ILE A 434 -16.25 -16.60 1.95
C ILE A 434 -15.07 -17.26 1.24
N VAL A 435 -13.98 -16.50 1.14
CA VAL A 435 -12.74 -16.90 0.50
C VAL A 435 -11.65 -17.05 1.55
N SER A 436 -11.09 -18.25 1.63
CA SER A 436 -10.14 -18.64 2.68
C SER A 436 -8.89 -19.35 2.15
N SER A 437 -8.58 -19.24 0.85
CA SER A 437 -7.28 -19.67 0.30
C SER A 437 -6.68 -18.63 -0.65
N PRO A 438 -5.35 -18.61 -0.80
CA PRO A 438 -4.66 -17.71 -1.73
C PRO A 438 -5.10 -17.86 -3.18
N GLU A 439 -5.24 -19.09 -3.68
CA GLU A 439 -5.59 -19.35 -5.09
C GLU A 439 -7.00 -18.84 -5.40
N VAL A 440 -7.95 -19.06 -4.49
CA VAL A 440 -9.30 -18.52 -4.64
C VAL A 440 -9.28 -16.99 -4.53
N ALA A 441 -8.51 -16.42 -3.61
CA ALA A 441 -8.43 -14.95 -3.48
C ALA A 441 -7.89 -14.28 -4.75
N GLU A 442 -6.91 -14.90 -5.41
CA GLU A 442 -6.38 -14.44 -6.69
C GLU A 442 -7.47 -14.34 -7.78
N GLU A 443 -8.38 -15.32 -7.85
CA GLU A 443 -9.51 -15.28 -8.78
C GLU A 443 -10.38 -14.03 -8.60
N PHE A 444 -10.74 -13.69 -7.37
CA PHE A 444 -11.62 -12.55 -7.10
C PHE A 444 -10.90 -11.19 -7.17
N MET A 445 -9.58 -11.14 -6.92
CA MET A 445 -8.83 -9.89 -6.69
C MET A 445 -7.75 -9.60 -7.76
N LYS A 446 -7.55 -10.52 -8.70
CA LYS A 446 -6.69 -10.35 -9.89
C LYS A 446 -7.41 -10.76 -11.17
N THR A 447 -7.89 -12.01 -11.28
CA THR A 447 -8.48 -12.55 -12.52
C THR A 447 -9.81 -11.84 -12.86
N HIS A 448 -10.78 -11.90 -11.96
CA HIS A 448 -12.13 -11.31 -12.10
C HIS A 448 -12.29 -10.00 -11.34
N ASP A 449 -11.17 -9.37 -11.00
CA ASP A 449 -11.06 -8.16 -10.20
C ASP A 449 -11.96 -7.01 -10.70
N ILE A 450 -12.30 -6.95 -11.99
CA ILE A 450 -13.28 -5.98 -12.52
C ILE A 450 -14.65 -6.12 -11.90
N ILE A 451 -15.11 -7.36 -11.92
CA ILE A 451 -16.45 -7.79 -11.59
C ILE A 451 -16.67 -7.52 -10.10
N PHE A 452 -15.68 -7.90 -9.28
CA PHE A 452 -15.76 -7.87 -7.81
C PHE A 452 -15.26 -6.57 -7.16
N ALA A 453 -15.02 -5.50 -7.91
CA ALA A 453 -14.56 -4.25 -7.28
C ALA A 453 -15.67 -3.38 -6.71
N ASN A 454 -16.94 -3.77 -6.86
CA ASN A 454 -18.06 -3.08 -6.23
C ASN A 454 -18.06 -3.33 -4.71
N ARG A 455 -18.86 -2.53 -4.02
CA ARG A 455 -19.08 -2.61 -2.57
C ARG A 455 -20.57 -2.79 -2.31
N PRO A 456 -20.97 -3.63 -1.36
CA PRO A 456 -22.37 -3.69 -0.95
C PRO A 456 -22.79 -2.35 -0.37
N ARG A 457 -24.00 -1.89 -0.72
CA ARG A 457 -24.56 -0.62 -0.23
C ARG A 457 -25.10 -0.78 1.20
N LEU A 458 -24.21 -0.85 2.17
CA LEU A 458 -24.54 -0.99 3.59
C LEU A 458 -25.30 0.24 4.12
N LEU A 459 -26.21 0.03 5.09
CA LEU A 459 -27.00 1.12 5.65
C LEU A 459 -26.11 2.18 6.35
N SER A 460 -25.08 1.72 7.06
CA SER A 460 -24.11 2.57 7.75
C SER A 460 -23.33 3.45 6.77
N GLY A 461 -22.78 2.87 5.70
CA GLY A 461 -22.09 3.62 4.65
C GLY A 461 -23.00 4.64 3.96
N ARG A 462 -24.27 4.30 3.71
CA ARG A 462 -25.23 5.23 3.10
C ARG A 462 -25.52 6.44 3.99
N ILE A 463 -25.70 6.24 5.30
CA ILE A 463 -26.04 7.33 6.23
C ILE A 463 -24.80 8.12 6.63
N LEU A 464 -23.73 7.44 7.07
CA LEU A 464 -22.54 8.10 7.61
C LEU A 464 -21.68 8.76 6.53
N ASN A 465 -21.57 8.14 5.36
CA ASN A 465 -20.66 8.57 4.29
C ASN A 465 -21.39 9.18 3.08
N TYR A 466 -22.48 9.93 3.35
CA TYR A 466 -23.18 10.73 2.35
C TYR A 466 -23.53 9.92 1.07
N ASP A 467 -24.30 8.85 1.23
CA ASP A 467 -24.65 7.86 0.20
C ASP A 467 -23.46 7.14 -0.46
N CYS A 468 -22.44 6.80 0.34
CA CYS A 468 -21.22 6.13 -0.13
C CYS A 468 -20.47 6.97 -1.18
N THR A 469 -20.28 8.26 -0.90
CA THR A 469 -19.43 9.14 -1.73
C THR A 469 -17.97 9.14 -1.27
N ASP A 470 -17.61 8.27 -0.32
CA ASP A 470 -16.27 8.08 0.21
C ASP A 470 -15.37 7.17 -0.66
N ILE A 471 -14.14 6.88 -0.22
CA ILE A 471 -13.16 6.08 -0.98
C ILE A 471 -13.37 4.57 -0.74
N ALA A 472 -13.73 4.21 0.48
CA ALA A 472 -13.80 2.83 0.95
C ALA A 472 -15.04 2.08 0.40
N PHE A 473 -16.22 2.70 0.51
CA PHE A 473 -17.54 2.13 0.27
C PHE A 473 -18.19 2.60 -1.04
N SER A 474 -17.66 3.62 -1.72
CA SER A 474 -18.27 4.09 -2.97
C SER A 474 -18.35 3.00 -4.04
N PRO A 475 -19.47 2.90 -4.79
CA PRO A 475 -19.62 1.98 -5.89
C PRO A 475 -18.51 2.14 -6.92
N PHE A 476 -18.16 1.04 -7.55
CA PHE A 476 -17.21 1.10 -8.63
C PHE A 476 -17.81 1.78 -9.88
N GLY A 477 -17.21 2.89 -10.29
CA GLY A 477 -17.60 3.65 -11.46
C GLY A 477 -16.65 4.82 -11.66
N ASN A 478 -16.89 5.70 -12.64
CA ASN A 478 -16.04 6.86 -12.98
C ASN A 478 -15.71 7.78 -11.79
N TYR A 479 -16.66 7.96 -10.88
CA TYR A 479 -16.51 8.74 -9.67
C TYR A 479 -15.46 8.15 -8.69
N TRP A 480 -15.69 6.93 -8.16
CA TRP A 480 -14.75 6.29 -7.22
C TRP A 480 -13.36 6.18 -7.82
N ARG A 481 -13.34 5.85 -9.09
CA ARG A 481 -12.19 5.82 -9.94
C ARG A 481 -11.37 7.11 -9.79
N GLN A 482 -12.00 8.27 -9.99
CA GLN A 482 -11.37 9.57 -9.88
C GLN A 482 -10.97 9.90 -8.44
N LEU A 483 -11.84 9.68 -7.46
CA LEU A 483 -11.47 9.84 -6.05
C LEU A 483 -10.19 9.07 -5.75
N ARG A 484 -10.09 7.85 -6.27
CA ARG A 484 -8.93 7.02 -6.00
C ARG A 484 -7.66 7.44 -6.75
N ARG A 485 -7.80 8.17 -7.86
CA ARG A 485 -6.71 8.92 -8.50
C ARG A 485 -6.19 9.97 -7.53
N ILE A 486 -7.08 10.86 -7.11
CA ILE A 486 -6.80 11.99 -6.21
C ILE A 486 -6.12 11.48 -4.94
N CYS A 487 -6.63 10.41 -4.34
CA CYS A 487 -6.00 9.82 -3.17
C CYS A 487 -4.56 9.37 -3.42
N LYS A 488 -4.30 8.66 -4.52
CA LYS A 488 -2.97 8.07 -4.78
C LYS A 488 -1.93 9.13 -5.18
N THR A 489 -2.33 10.22 -5.80
CA THR A 489 -1.39 11.15 -6.44
C THR A 489 -1.28 12.49 -5.71
N GLU A 490 -2.38 12.95 -5.12
CA GLU A 490 -2.48 14.27 -4.49
C GLU A 490 -2.43 14.16 -2.97
N LEU A 491 -3.14 13.18 -2.39
CA LEU A 491 -3.30 13.10 -0.93
C LEU A 491 -2.28 12.18 -0.26
N LEU A 492 -1.95 11.05 -0.88
CA LEU A 492 -1.17 9.96 -0.28
C LEU A 492 -0.07 9.44 -1.23
N SER A 493 0.44 10.31 -2.12
CA SER A 493 1.66 10.00 -2.89
C SER A 493 2.87 9.96 -1.95
N PRO A 494 3.94 9.22 -2.28
CA PRO A 494 5.15 9.18 -1.46
C PRO A 494 5.69 10.59 -1.14
N GLN A 495 5.69 11.48 -2.14
CA GLN A 495 6.10 12.88 -1.98
C GLN A 495 5.21 13.62 -0.96
N ARG A 496 3.88 13.47 -1.04
CA ARG A 496 2.96 14.10 -0.09
C ARG A 496 3.08 13.51 1.31
N VAL A 497 3.29 12.19 1.44
CA VAL A 497 3.52 11.56 2.75
C VAL A 497 4.80 12.10 3.39
N GLN A 498 5.84 12.36 2.60
CA GLN A 498 7.09 12.94 3.07
C GLN A 498 6.91 14.38 3.59
N THR A 499 6.01 15.18 3.03
CA THR A 499 5.75 16.54 3.58
C THR A 499 5.14 16.51 4.98
N PHE A 500 4.54 15.40 5.40
CA PHE A 500 4.01 15.23 6.76
C PHE A 500 5.03 14.65 7.76
N ARG A 501 6.31 14.53 7.38
CA ARG A 501 7.38 14.02 8.24
C ARG A 501 7.53 14.83 9.52
N SER A 502 7.59 16.16 9.41
CA SER A 502 7.71 17.06 10.58
C SER A 502 6.56 16.88 11.57
N ILE A 503 5.33 16.71 11.07
CA ILE A 503 4.15 16.42 11.90
C ILE A 503 4.34 15.10 12.66
N ARG A 504 4.80 14.04 11.99
CA ARG A 504 5.01 12.74 12.63
C ARG A 504 6.11 12.80 13.68
N GLU A 505 7.27 13.36 13.35
CA GLU A 505 8.40 13.52 14.27
C GLU A 505 7.99 14.33 15.51
N GLU A 506 7.33 15.48 15.34
CA GLU A 506 6.87 16.31 16.46
C GLU A 506 5.85 15.58 17.35
N GLU A 507 4.84 14.95 16.76
CA GLU A 507 3.79 14.24 17.51
C GLU A 507 4.34 13.02 18.26
N VAL A 508 5.22 12.24 17.62
CA VAL A 508 5.84 11.09 18.27
C VAL A 508 6.74 11.56 19.41
N MET A 509 7.49 12.64 19.23
CA MET A 509 8.29 13.19 20.30
C MET A 509 7.48 13.73 21.48
N ASN A 510 6.34 14.38 21.22
CA ASN A 510 5.40 14.77 22.27
C ASN A 510 4.92 13.54 23.08
N LEU A 511 4.71 12.40 22.41
CA LEU A 511 4.40 11.14 23.09
C LEU A 511 5.58 10.68 23.97
N ILE A 512 6.80 10.67 23.43
CA ILE A 512 8.00 10.25 24.17
C ILE A 512 8.21 11.12 25.41
N GLU A 513 8.05 12.43 25.31
CA GLU A 513 8.13 13.37 26.43
C GLU A 513 7.02 13.09 27.47
N SER A 514 5.78 12.86 27.03
CA SER A 514 4.66 12.49 27.91
C SER A 514 4.89 11.17 28.66
N ILE A 515 5.45 10.16 28.00
CA ILE A 515 5.81 8.87 28.61
C ILE A 515 6.96 9.08 29.61
N SER A 516 7.93 9.92 29.25
CA SER A 516 9.09 10.26 30.09
C SER A 516 8.73 11.04 31.35
N SER A 517 7.60 11.74 31.41
CA SER A 517 7.12 12.34 32.66
C SER A 517 6.51 11.30 33.60
N ASN A 518 6.25 10.08 33.13
CA ASN A 518 5.61 8.98 33.86
C ASN A 518 6.57 7.77 34.03
N ARG A 519 7.87 8.04 34.19
CA ARG A 519 8.89 6.99 34.37
C ARG A 519 8.58 6.15 35.60
N GLY A 520 8.66 4.83 35.45
CA GLY A 520 8.45 3.90 36.56
C GLY A 520 7.00 3.79 37.05
N SER A 521 6.04 4.52 36.46
CA SER A 521 4.62 4.38 36.74
C SER A 521 3.90 3.65 35.60
N THR A 522 2.79 2.99 35.93
CA THR A 522 1.98 2.28 34.94
C THR A 522 1.23 3.29 34.06
N ILE A 523 1.39 3.17 32.75
CA ILE A 523 0.69 3.97 31.74
C ILE A 523 -0.22 3.08 30.89
N ASN A 524 -1.34 3.63 30.39
CA ASN A 524 -2.13 3.01 29.34
C ASN A 524 -1.49 3.35 27.99
N LEU A 525 -0.73 2.41 27.42
CA LEU A 525 -0.06 2.61 26.14
C LEU A 525 -1.04 2.63 24.98
N SER A 526 -2.09 1.80 25.01
CA SER A 526 -3.12 1.74 23.96
C SER A 526 -3.80 3.09 23.72
N SER A 527 -4.24 3.73 24.80
CA SER A 527 -4.87 5.06 24.75
C SER A 527 -3.91 6.12 24.19
N LYS A 528 -2.64 6.08 24.59
CA LYS A 528 -1.61 7.02 24.13
C LYS A 528 -1.27 6.85 22.64
N ILE A 529 -1.05 5.61 22.17
CA ILE A 529 -0.81 5.31 20.74
C ILE A 529 -2.00 5.75 19.89
N LEU A 530 -3.21 5.46 20.38
CA LEU A 530 -4.44 5.84 19.70
C LEU A 530 -4.54 7.36 19.54
N SER A 531 -4.40 8.11 20.64
CA SER A 531 -4.45 9.57 20.63
C SER A 531 -3.36 10.17 19.71
N LEU A 532 -2.14 9.61 19.76
CA LEU A 532 -1.04 9.99 18.87
C LEU A 532 -1.41 9.81 17.38
N THR A 533 -1.87 8.62 17.00
CA THR A 533 -2.14 8.33 15.58
C THR A 533 -3.28 9.18 15.03
N TYR A 534 -4.31 9.45 15.86
CA TYR A 534 -5.36 10.41 15.52
C TYR A 534 -4.83 11.84 15.43
N GLY A 535 -3.88 12.25 16.28
CA GLY A 535 -3.22 13.55 16.23
C GLY A 535 -2.40 13.77 14.95
N ILE A 536 -1.60 12.77 14.55
CA ILE A 536 -0.85 12.78 13.29
C ILE A 536 -1.80 12.93 12.10
N THR A 537 -2.82 12.08 12.05
CA THR A 537 -3.77 12.07 10.93
C THR A 537 -4.61 13.34 10.90
N ALA A 538 -4.99 13.87 12.07
CA ALA A 538 -5.66 15.16 12.22
C ALA A 538 -4.85 16.30 11.58
N ARG A 539 -3.60 16.47 12.01
CA ARG A 539 -2.73 17.53 11.49
C ARG A 539 -2.43 17.37 10.01
N ALA A 540 -2.20 16.13 9.54
CA ALA A 540 -2.02 15.88 8.11
C ALA A 540 -3.29 16.19 7.31
N ALA A 541 -4.47 15.81 7.81
CA ALA A 541 -5.72 15.93 7.07
C ALA A 541 -6.32 17.35 7.08
N PHE A 542 -6.26 18.05 8.20
CA PHE A 542 -6.94 19.34 8.41
C PHE A 542 -6.09 20.37 9.18
N GLY A 543 -4.76 20.22 9.14
CA GLY A 543 -3.76 21.21 9.56
C GLY A 543 -3.52 21.35 11.07
N LYS A 544 -4.55 21.17 11.90
CA LYS A 544 -4.47 21.39 13.36
C LYS A 544 -5.24 20.32 14.14
N LYS A 545 -4.86 20.06 15.39
CA LYS A 545 -5.72 19.30 16.31
C LYS A 545 -7.00 20.09 16.58
N SER A 546 -8.16 19.48 16.34
CA SER A 546 -9.44 20.12 16.62
C SER A 546 -9.70 20.14 18.13
N LYS A 547 -10.33 21.21 18.64
CA LYS A 547 -10.84 21.23 20.03
C LYS A 547 -11.87 20.12 20.31
N TYR A 548 -12.45 19.55 19.25
CA TYR A 548 -13.41 18.45 19.30
C TYR A 548 -12.76 17.08 19.01
N GLN A 549 -11.43 16.96 19.05
CA GLN A 549 -10.74 15.75 18.60
C GLN A 549 -11.18 14.50 19.39
N GLU A 550 -11.24 14.58 20.72
CA GLU A 550 -11.65 13.42 21.55
C GLU A 550 -13.12 13.02 21.31
N ASP A 551 -14.02 14.00 21.16
CA ASP A 551 -15.41 13.75 20.77
C ASP A 551 -15.48 13.08 19.40
N PHE A 552 -14.66 13.54 18.45
CA PHE A 552 -14.63 12.97 17.11
C PHE A 552 -14.10 11.53 17.11
N ILE A 553 -13.03 11.25 17.86
CA ILE A 553 -12.48 9.89 18.05
C ILE A 553 -13.56 8.96 18.63
N SER A 554 -14.30 9.41 19.64
CA SER A 554 -15.39 8.64 20.26
C SER A 554 -16.50 8.29 19.25
N LEU A 555 -16.95 9.29 18.47
CA LEU A 555 -17.96 9.09 17.42
C LEU A 555 -17.48 8.13 16.31
N VAL A 556 -16.21 8.25 15.91
CA VAL A 556 -15.60 7.37 14.89
C VAL A 556 -15.53 5.93 15.39
N LYS A 557 -15.13 5.67 16.63
CA LYS A 557 -15.11 4.32 17.21
C LYS A 557 -16.50 3.67 17.18
N GLU A 558 -17.53 4.43 17.54
CA GLU A 558 -18.91 3.93 17.50
C GLU A 558 -19.37 3.62 16.07
N ALA A 559 -18.97 4.44 15.09
CA ALA A 559 -19.25 4.22 13.67
C ALA A 559 -18.56 2.95 13.12
N ILE A 560 -17.30 2.70 13.49
CA ILE A 560 -16.49 1.55 13.01
C ILE A 560 -17.12 0.21 13.41
N ILE A 561 -17.69 0.12 14.61
CA ILE A 561 -18.37 -1.10 15.08
C ILE A 561 -19.57 -1.42 14.17
N ILE A 562 -20.34 -0.40 13.78
CA ILE A 562 -21.53 -0.57 12.94
C ILE A 562 -21.17 -0.81 11.47
N ALA A 563 -20.05 -0.26 11.00
CA ALA A 563 -19.57 -0.36 9.63
C ALA A 563 -19.14 -1.78 9.19
N ALA A 564 -19.05 -2.74 10.12
CA ALA A 564 -18.69 -4.13 9.85
C ALA A 564 -19.66 -4.87 8.89
N GLY A 565 -20.87 -4.34 8.66
CA GLY A 565 -21.80 -4.87 7.65
C GLY A 565 -22.55 -6.13 8.06
N PHE A 566 -22.55 -6.47 9.35
CA PHE A 566 -23.25 -7.62 9.91
C PHE A 566 -24.61 -7.31 10.55
N THR A 567 -25.16 -6.12 10.30
CA THR A 567 -26.42 -5.70 10.91
C THR A 567 -27.63 -6.40 10.26
N ILE A 568 -28.74 -6.54 10.99
CA ILE A 568 -29.98 -7.14 10.45
C ILE A 568 -30.46 -6.38 9.20
N ALA A 569 -30.32 -5.05 9.19
CA ALA A 569 -30.67 -4.23 8.03
C ALA A 569 -29.83 -4.60 6.79
N ASP A 570 -28.53 -4.87 6.97
CA ASP A 570 -27.64 -5.29 5.89
C ASP A 570 -27.90 -6.73 5.44
N MET A 571 -28.47 -7.58 6.29
CA MET A 571 -28.87 -8.95 5.93
C MET A 571 -30.23 -9.01 5.24
N TYR A 572 -31.05 -7.97 5.39
CA TYR A 572 -32.36 -7.84 4.75
C TYR A 572 -32.55 -6.52 3.95
N PRO A 573 -31.70 -6.21 2.95
CA PRO A 573 -31.78 -4.96 2.19
C PRO A 573 -33.11 -4.69 1.45
N SER A 574 -33.82 -5.71 0.95
CA SER A 574 -35.11 -5.57 0.24
C SER A 574 -36.33 -5.26 1.14
N VAL A 575 -36.16 -5.33 2.46
CA VAL A 575 -37.23 -5.17 3.44
C VAL A 575 -37.02 -3.83 4.16
N GLU A 576 -37.45 -2.74 3.52
CA GLU A 576 -37.25 -1.37 4.02
C GLU A 576 -37.81 -1.16 5.44
N ILE A 577 -38.90 -1.84 5.80
CA ILE A 577 -39.48 -1.72 7.14
C ILE A 577 -38.50 -2.16 8.24
N ILE A 578 -37.62 -3.14 7.99
CA ILE A 578 -36.58 -3.56 8.94
C ILE A 578 -35.60 -2.41 9.19
N GLN A 579 -35.28 -1.63 8.16
CA GLN A 579 -34.41 -0.46 8.30
C GLN A 579 -35.07 0.66 9.11
N VAL A 580 -36.41 0.78 9.05
CA VAL A 580 -37.19 1.81 9.75
C VAL A 580 -37.43 1.44 11.21
N ILE A 581 -37.80 0.19 11.50
CA ILE A 581 -38.10 -0.28 12.86
C ILE A 581 -36.85 -0.57 13.68
N SER A 582 -35.69 -0.75 13.04
CA SER A 582 -34.43 -0.95 13.76
C SER A 582 -34.02 0.32 14.53
N GLN A 583 -33.65 0.18 15.81
CA GLN A 583 -33.06 1.28 16.60
C GLN A 583 -31.72 1.77 16.01
N LEU A 584 -31.15 1.02 15.06
CA LEU A 584 -29.93 1.35 14.35
C LEU A 584 -30.04 2.62 13.50
N ASN A 585 -31.18 2.86 12.86
CA ASN A 585 -31.34 4.00 11.94
C ASN A 585 -31.37 5.35 12.69
N PRO A 586 -32.15 5.54 13.78
CA PRO A 586 -32.04 6.73 14.63
C PRO A 586 -30.62 6.94 15.18
N LYS A 587 -29.95 5.85 15.60
CA LYS A 587 -28.57 5.88 16.10
C LYS A 587 -27.58 6.37 15.03
N LEU A 588 -27.63 5.80 13.83
CA LEU A 588 -26.80 6.22 12.68
C LEU A 588 -27.05 7.67 12.28
N ARG A 589 -28.30 8.14 12.32
CA ARG A 589 -28.63 9.55 12.02
C ARG A 589 -28.09 10.50 13.08
N ARG A 590 -28.14 10.14 14.36
CA ARG A 590 -27.52 10.92 15.44
C ARG A 590 -26.01 11.00 15.27
N LEU A 591 -25.36 9.86 15.00
CA LEU A 591 -23.92 9.80 14.70
C LEU A 591 -23.56 10.68 13.51
N HIS A 592 -24.28 10.53 12.39
CA HIS A 592 -24.07 11.34 11.19
C HIS A 592 -24.21 12.82 11.50
N LYS A 593 -25.27 13.25 12.21
CA LYS A 593 -25.46 14.66 12.56
C LYS A 593 -24.27 15.25 13.33
N ASN A 594 -23.75 14.51 14.30
CA ASN A 594 -22.63 14.97 15.12
C ASN A 594 -21.32 15.01 14.34
N ILE A 595 -21.03 13.97 13.54
CA ILE A 595 -19.86 13.90 12.66
C ILE A 595 -19.92 15.00 11.60
N ASP A 596 -21.09 15.19 10.97
CA ASP A 596 -21.33 16.20 9.95
C ASP A 596 -21.07 17.61 10.48
N ALA A 597 -21.52 17.92 11.69
CA ALA A 597 -21.25 19.23 12.31
C ALA A 597 -19.75 19.50 12.49
N ILE A 598 -18.97 18.49 12.90
CA ILE A 598 -17.51 18.62 13.06
C ILE A 598 -16.85 18.81 11.69
N LEU A 599 -17.19 17.97 10.70
CA LEU A 599 -16.61 18.03 9.35
C LEU A 599 -16.99 19.32 8.62
N GLU A 600 -18.21 19.82 8.81
CA GLU A 600 -18.66 21.09 8.24
C GLU A 600 -17.87 22.27 8.82
N ASN A 601 -17.63 22.27 10.14
CA ASN A 601 -16.77 23.28 10.77
C ASN A 601 -15.34 23.23 10.21
N ILE A 602 -14.77 22.03 10.04
CA ILE A 602 -13.45 21.86 9.44
C ILE A 602 -13.43 22.46 8.02
N VAL A 603 -14.38 22.09 7.16
CA VAL A 603 -14.43 22.60 5.78
C VAL A 603 -14.62 24.12 5.74
N ASN A 604 -15.45 24.68 6.61
CA ASN A 604 -15.70 26.13 6.65
C ASN A 604 -14.50 26.92 7.16
N ASP A 605 -13.81 26.44 8.20
CA ASP A 605 -12.55 27.02 8.70
C ASP A 605 -11.52 27.17 7.56
N HIS A 606 -11.36 26.14 6.71
CA HIS A 606 -10.40 26.16 5.60
C HIS A 606 -10.84 27.11 4.47
N LYS A 607 -12.16 27.18 4.19
CA LYS A 607 -12.70 28.14 3.23
C LYS A 607 -12.48 29.59 3.70
N GLU A 608 -12.72 29.88 4.97
CA GLU A 608 -12.46 31.21 5.54
C GLU A 608 -10.98 31.57 5.55
N LYS A 609 -10.10 30.63 5.93
CA LYS A 609 -8.64 30.78 5.85
C LYS A 609 -8.23 31.16 4.43
N SER A 610 -8.64 30.38 3.44
CA SER A 610 -8.35 30.62 2.02
C SER A 610 -8.81 31.98 1.50
N LEU A 611 -9.91 32.55 2.05
CA LEU A 611 -10.38 33.90 1.70
C LEU A 611 -9.53 35.00 2.33
N LYS A 612 -9.04 34.80 3.56
CA LYS A 612 -8.24 35.78 4.32
C LYS A 612 -6.79 35.88 3.80
N THR A 613 -6.20 34.78 3.32
CA THR A 613 -4.80 34.75 2.85
C THR A 613 -4.59 35.26 1.42
N ARG A 614 -5.65 35.70 0.71
CA ARG A 614 -5.58 36.21 -0.68
C ARG A 614 -4.82 37.54 -0.87
N GLY A 615 -4.23 38.11 0.19
CA GLY A 615 -3.53 39.41 0.16
C GLY A 615 -2.21 39.46 0.94
N THR A 616 -1.65 38.32 1.35
CA THR A 616 -0.41 38.25 2.15
C THR A 616 0.53 37.20 1.56
N ASP A 617 1.81 37.54 1.33
CA ASP A 617 2.85 36.66 0.76
C ASP A 617 3.27 35.46 1.65
N GLU A 618 2.58 35.22 2.77
CA GLU A 618 2.83 34.06 3.63
C GLU A 618 2.18 32.79 3.06
N LYS A 619 2.99 31.89 2.50
CA LYS A 619 2.59 30.53 2.15
C LYS A 619 2.32 29.72 3.42
N ALA A 620 1.06 29.61 3.82
CA ALA A 620 0.66 28.64 4.84
C ALA A 620 0.91 27.20 4.36
N GLU A 621 1.31 26.30 5.27
CA GLU A 621 1.39 24.87 4.99
C GLU A 621 0.03 24.34 4.49
N GLU A 622 0.05 23.66 3.35
CA GLU A 622 -1.14 23.12 2.68
C GLU A 622 -1.46 21.70 3.21
N ASP A 623 -2.63 21.52 3.82
CA ASP A 623 -3.14 20.22 4.28
C ASP A 623 -4.07 19.54 3.26
N LEU A 624 -4.53 18.31 3.57
CA LEU A 624 -5.34 17.53 2.63
C LEU A 624 -6.72 18.14 2.34
N VAL A 625 -7.31 18.90 3.27
CA VAL A 625 -8.56 19.63 3.03
C VAL A 625 -8.32 20.78 2.07
N ASP A 626 -7.23 21.52 2.23
CA ASP A 626 -6.84 22.59 1.31
C ASP A 626 -6.66 22.03 -0.13
N VAL A 627 -5.97 20.89 -0.29
CA VAL A 627 -5.83 20.20 -1.59
C VAL A 627 -7.19 19.83 -2.19
N LEU A 628 -8.09 19.25 -1.40
CA LEU A 628 -9.43 18.85 -1.89
C LEU A 628 -10.30 20.04 -2.29
N LEU A 629 -10.22 21.15 -1.55
CA LEU A 629 -10.93 22.39 -1.87
C LEU A 629 -10.35 23.05 -3.13
N ASN A 630 -9.04 23.00 -3.33
CA ASN A 630 -8.39 23.50 -4.55
C ASN A 630 -8.84 22.70 -5.78
N ILE A 631 -8.88 21.37 -5.69
CA ILE A 631 -9.40 20.49 -6.77
C ILE A 631 -10.89 20.74 -7.04
N GLN A 632 -11.68 21.01 -5.99
CA GLN A 632 -13.09 21.39 -6.15
C GLN A 632 -13.24 22.72 -6.92
N LYS A 633 -12.39 23.71 -6.63
CA LYS A 633 -12.43 25.04 -7.27
C LYS A 633 -11.94 25.03 -8.72
N SER A 634 -10.92 24.22 -9.04
CA SER A 634 -10.30 24.18 -10.39
C SER A 634 -11.22 23.58 -11.46
N GLY A 635 -12.23 22.79 -11.06
CA GLY A 635 -13.17 22.17 -12.01
C GLY A 635 -12.56 21.06 -12.89
N GLU A 636 -11.28 20.70 -12.67
CA GLU A 636 -10.46 19.73 -13.42
C GLU A 636 -10.99 18.28 -13.38
N SER A 637 -12.10 18.04 -12.68
CA SER A 637 -12.54 16.69 -12.31
C SER A 637 -13.60 16.05 -13.22
N GLY A 638 -14.23 16.71 -14.19
CA GLY A 638 -15.24 16.05 -15.07
C GLY A 638 -16.51 15.51 -14.36
N THR A 639 -16.48 15.34 -13.04
CA THR A 639 -17.58 15.28 -12.07
C THR A 639 -17.20 16.16 -10.87
N SER A 640 -18.06 17.10 -10.50
CA SER A 640 -17.78 18.08 -9.44
C SER A 640 -17.66 17.41 -8.06
N LEU A 641 -16.51 17.57 -7.38
CA LEU A 641 -16.39 17.19 -5.96
C LEU A 641 -17.32 18.09 -5.14
N THR A 642 -18.31 17.50 -4.49
CA THR A 642 -19.22 18.24 -3.60
C THR A 642 -18.60 18.40 -2.21
N ASN A 643 -19.10 19.34 -1.40
CA ASN A 643 -18.69 19.43 0.01
C ASN A 643 -18.91 18.10 0.75
N SER A 644 -20.03 17.41 0.47
CA SER A 644 -20.30 16.08 1.03
C SER A 644 -19.24 15.06 0.63
N SER A 645 -18.76 15.09 -0.61
CA SER A 645 -17.66 14.23 -1.06
C SER A 645 -16.38 14.53 -0.27
N ILE A 646 -16.02 15.81 -0.11
CA ILE A 646 -14.84 16.23 0.66
C ILE A 646 -14.96 15.76 2.12
N LYS A 647 -16.09 16.01 2.79
CA LYS A 647 -16.35 15.56 4.16
C LYS A 647 -16.22 14.03 4.29
N SER A 648 -16.76 13.28 3.33
CA SER A 648 -16.66 11.82 3.30
C SER A 648 -15.22 11.32 3.14
N VAL A 649 -14.40 11.97 2.31
CA VAL A 649 -12.98 11.64 2.12
C VAL A 649 -12.17 11.95 3.37
N VAL A 650 -12.42 13.10 4.01
CA VAL A 650 -11.76 13.48 5.27
C VAL A 650 -12.09 12.49 6.38
N MET A 651 -13.35 12.07 6.49
CA MET A 651 -13.78 11.03 7.42
C MET A 651 -13.06 9.69 7.16
N ASP A 652 -12.94 9.27 5.90
CA ASP A 652 -12.21 8.05 5.53
C ASP A 652 -10.73 8.12 5.94
N ILE A 653 -10.04 9.24 5.65
CA ILE A 653 -8.63 9.41 5.99
C ILE A 653 -8.45 9.44 7.51
N PHE A 654 -9.26 10.22 8.22
CA PHE A 654 -9.19 10.35 9.68
C PHE A 654 -9.45 9.03 10.40
N SER A 655 -10.49 8.30 10.00
CA SER A 655 -10.83 7.02 10.62
C SER A 655 -9.87 5.89 10.23
N ALA A 656 -9.65 5.67 8.92
CA ALA A 656 -8.86 4.54 8.45
C ALA A 656 -7.36 4.71 8.72
N GLY A 657 -6.82 5.93 8.57
CA GLY A 657 -5.40 6.22 8.83
C GLY A 657 -5.03 6.07 10.30
N SER A 658 -5.97 6.36 11.21
CA SER A 658 -5.72 6.35 12.66
C SER A 658 -5.98 5.00 13.31
N GLU A 659 -7.18 4.43 13.12
CA GLU A 659 -7.58 3.22 13.83
C GLU A 659 -6.70 2.03 13.41
N THR A 660 -6.42 1.87 12.11
CA THR A 660 -5.67 0.69 11.63
C THR A 660 -4.20 0.72 12.04
N SER A 661 -3.55 1.89 11.99
CA SER A 661 -2.14 2.07 12.34
C SER A 661 -1.93 1.93 13.85
N SER A 662 -2.77 2.56 14.68
CA SER A 662 -2.70 2.42 16.14
C SER A 662 -2.91 0.97 16.60
N THR A 663 -3.88 0.26 16.00
CA THR A 663 -4.10 -1.18 16.21
C THR A 663 -2.85 -2.00 15.89
N THR A 664 -2.15 -1.66 14.80
CA THR A 664 -0.94 -2.38 14.40
C THR A 664 0.17 -2.16 15.43
N VAL A 665 0.46 -0.92 15.83
CA VAL A 665 1.48 -0.61 16.84
C VAL A 665 1.16 -1.30 18.18
N GLU A 666 -0.12 -1.30 18.59
CA GLU A 666 -0.57 -2.00 19.79
C GLU A 666 -0.27 -3.51 19.71
N TRP A 667 -0.61 -4.18 18.60
CA TRP A 667 -0.31 -5.60 18.41
C TRP A 667 1.19 -5.89 18.32
N VAL A 668 1.98 -5.02 17.68
CA VAL A 668 3.44 -5.17 17.59
C VAL A 668 4.05 -5.13 18.99
N MET A 669 3.71 -4.12 19.79
CA MET A 669 4.18 -4.02 21.18
C MET A 669 3.75 -5.24 22.01
N SER A 670 2.52 -5.73 21.80
CA SER A 670 1.97 -6.87 22.53
C SER A 670 2.71 -8.18 22.21
N GLU A 671 2.99 -8.44 20.93
CA GLU A 671 3.75 -9.62 20.50
C GLU A 671 5.21 -9.55 20.97
N MET A 672 5.85 -8.39 20.89
CA MET A 672 7.21 -8.23 21.42
C MET A 672 7.26 -8.45 22.95
N LEU A 673 6.28 -7.93 23.70
CA LEU A 673 6.21 -8.15 25.15
C LEU A 673 5.99 -9.61 25.52
N LYS A 674 5.18 -10.33 24.74
CA LYS A 674 4.95 -11.76 24.93
C LYS A 674 6.17 -12.61 24.55
N ASN A 675 7.05 -12.07 23.70
CA ASN A 675 8.27 -12.72 23.22
C ASN A 675 9.52 -11.86 23.51
N PRO A 676 10.03 -11.84 24.77
CA PRO A 676 11.07 -10.92 25.20
C PRO A 676 12.36 -10.94 24.37
N ASP A 677 12.75 -12.09 23.82
CA ASP A 677 13.92 -12.19 22.94
C ASP A 677 13.75 -11.41 21.64
N ILE A 678 12.52 -11.38 21.10
CA ILE A 678 12.17 -10.61 19.91
C ILE A 678 12.16 -9.11 20.24
N MET A 679 11.57 -8.71 21.37
CA MET A 679 11.63 -7.32 21.86
C MET A 679 13.08 -6.86 21.97
N LYS A 680 13.91 -7.65 22.64
CA LYS A 680 15.32 -7.32 22.85
C LYS A 680 16.06 -7.18 21.53
N ARG A 681 15.89 -8.11 20.59
CA ARG A 681 16.53 -8.04 19.28
C ARG A 681 16.09 -6.80 18.48
N ALA A 682 14.81 -6.43 18.53
CA ALA A 682 14.31 -5.23 17.87
C ALA A 682 14.85 -3.94 18.53
N GLN A 683 14.94 -3.91 19.87
CA GLN A 683 15.56 -2.80 20.58
C GLN A 683 17.07 -2.69 20.30
N ASP A 684 17.77 -3.82 20.27
CA ASP A 684 19.21 -3.89 19.99
C ASP A 684 19.49 -3.41 18.57
N GLU A 685 18.73 -3.90 17.57
CA GLU A 685 18.76 -3.36 16.21
C GLU A 685 18.56 -1.86 16.27
N VAL A 686 17.37 -1.38 16.66
CA VAL A 686 17.04 0.05 16.72
C VAL A 686 18.13 0.86 17.40
N ARG A 687 18.77 0.41 18.49
CA ARG A 687 19.81 1.19 19.18
C ARG A 687 21.21 1.09 18.55
N GLU A 688 21.56 -0.06 17.94
CA GLU A 688 22.85 -0.33 17.30
C GLU A 688 22.94 0.37 15.99
N VAL A 689 21.98 0.02 15.10
CA VAL A 689 21.65 0.77 13.91
C VAL A 689 21.81 2.17 14.35
N TYR A 690 21.12 2.48 15.48
CA TYR A 690 21.03 3.74 16.11
C TYR A 690 22.22 4.55 16.75
N ASP A 691 23.48 4.08 16.76
CA ASP A 691 24.74 4.79 17.15
C ASP A 691 24.66 5.49 18.52
N ARG A 692 23.54 5.35 19.24
CA ARG A 692 23.18 6.17 20.40
C ARG A 692 23.18 7.69 20.12
N ARG A 693 22.93 8.12 18.87
CA ARG A 693 22.96 9.54 18.40
C ARG A 693 21.91 10.48 19.01
N ARG A 694 21.11 10.00 19.97
CA ARG A 694 20.20 10.76 20.86
C ARG A 694 18.84 11.19 20.30
N ASN A 695 18.24 10.51 19.34
CA ASN A 695 16.95 10.92 18.76
C ASN A 695 16.49 9.90 17.69
N VAL A 696 15.26 9.76 17.20
CA VAL A 696 14.96 8.87 16.03
C VAL A 696 14.40 9.67 14.84
N ASP A 697 14.80 9.39 13.59
CA ASP A 697 14.18 10.00 12.39
C ASP A 697 13.81 8.99 11.30
N GLU A 698 12.98 9.48 10.37
CA GLU A 698 12.52 8.73 9.21
C GLU A 698 13.59 8.44 8.16
N SER A 699 14.74 9.12 8.17
CA SER A 699 15.73 9.01 7.08
C SER A 699 16.34 7.62 7.00
N ARG A 700 16.39 6.92 8.14
CA ARG A 700 17.09 5.65 8.31
C ARG A 700 16.20 4.51 8.82
N LEU A 701 14.87 4.71 8.84
CA LEU A 701 13.91 3.64 9.15
C LEU A 701 13.98 2.47 8.16
N HIS A 702 14.37 2.74 6.91
CA HIS A 702 14.46 1.74 5.84
C HIS A 702 15.45 0.61 6.14
N GLU A 703 16.32 0.84 7.11
CA GLU A 703 17.46 0.01 7.45
C GLU A 703 17.22 -0.79 8.75
N LEU A 704 16.04 -0.62 9.38
CA LEU A 704 15.54 -1.41 10.51
C LEU A 704 14.85 -2.70 10.03
N GLU A 705 15.61 -3.57 9.38
CA GLU A 705 15.08 -4.75 8.68
C GLU A 705 14.33 -5.71 9.61
N TYR A 706 14.84 -5.94 10.82
CA TYR A 706 14.21 -6.81 11.80
C TYR A 706 12.94 -6.20 12.37
N LEU A 707 12.92 -4.90 12.69
CA LEU A 707 11.68 -4.22 13.10
C LEU A 707 10.62 -4.27 12.01
N GLN A 708 10.99 -4.08 10.74
CA GLN A 708 10.07 -4.24 9.61
C GLN A 708 9.56 -5.68 9.51
N ALA A 709 10.42 -6.69 9.74
CA ALA A 709 10.03 -8.09 9.78
C ALA A 709 9.05 -8.40 10.94
N VAL A 710 9.23 -7.76 12.11
CA VAL A 710 8.30 -7.81 13.25
C VAL A 710 6.94 -7.23 12.84
N VAL A 711 6.91 -6.05 12.20
CA VAL A 711 5.67 -5.44 11.70
C VAL A 711 4.99 -6.34 10.68
N LYS A 712 5.74 -6.93 9.74
CA LYS A 712 5.19 -7.88 8.75
C LYS A 712 4.55 -9.10 9.41
N GLU A 713 5.24 -9.69 10.38
CA GLU A 713 4.74 -10.86 11.12
C GLU A 713 3.53 -10.50 11.98
N THR A 714 3.51 -9.32 12.59
CA THR A 714 2.33 -8.83 13.31
C THR A 714 1.16 -8.65 12.37
N LEU A 715 1.33 -8.07 11.19
CA LEU A 715 0.24 -7.93 10.22
C LEU A 715 -0.23 -9.26 9.62
N ARG A 716 0.61 -10.31 9.65
CA ARG A 716 0.22 -11.67 9.26
C ARG A 716 -0.73 -12.30 10.28
N LEU A 717 -0.37 -12.21 11.56
CA LEU A 717 -1.18 -12.77 12.65
C LEU A 717 -2.33 -11.85 13.06
N HIS A 718 -2.11 -10.55 13.11
CA HIS A 718 -3.08 -9.57 13.60
C HIS A 718 -3.38 -8.53 12.52
N PRO A 719 -3.91 -8.94 11.35
CA PRO A 719 -4.31 -7.97 10.34
C PRO A 719 -5.43 -7.10 10.92
N SER A 720 -5.24 -5.77 10.93
CA SER A 720 -6.19 -4.84 11.54
C SER A 720 -7.61 -5.03 11.02
N ALA A 721 -7.80 -5.39 9.75
CA ALA A 721 -9.09 -5.75 9.16
C ALA A 721 -9.09 -7.23 8.70
N PRO A 722 -9.39 -8.20 9.60
CA PRO A 722 -9.17 -9.63 9.32
C PRO A 722 -10.07 -10.22 8.22
N LEU A 723 -11.22 -9.61 7.95
CA LEU A 723 -12.14 -9.98 6.87
C LEU A 723 -12.05 -9.07 5.64
N LEU A 724 -11.09 -8.13 5.65
CA LEU A 724 -11.02 -6.99 4.73
C LEU A 724 -12.38 -6.26 4.62
N LEU A 725 -12.49 -5.34 3.66
CA LEU A 725 -13.77 -4.74 3.31
C LEU A 725 -14.52 -5.61 2.29
N PRO A 726 -15.82 -5.94 2.52
CA PRO A 726 -16.62 -6.77 1.62
C PRO A 726 -16.63 -6.25 0.18
N ARG A 727 -16.52 -7.16 -0.78
CA ARG A 727 -16.66 -6.92 -2.22
C ARG A 727 -18.04 -7.36 -2.70
N GLU A 728 -18.45 -6.90 -3.87
CA GLU A 728 -19.70 -7.32 -4.51
C GLU A 728 -19.47 -7.40 -6.03
N ASN A 729 -20.09 -8.37 -6.71
CA ASN A 729 -20.00 -8.47 -8.16
C ASN A 729 -21.04 -7.62 -8.89
N SER A 730 -20.60 -6.92 -9.95
CA SER A 730 -21.46 -6.15 -10.85
C SER A 730 -22.24 -6.98 -11.86
N GLU A 731 -21.78 -8.20 -12.16
CA GLU A 731 -22.37 -9.09 -13.16
C GLU A 731 -22.19 -10.55 -12.78
N GLN A 732 -23.01 -11.43 -13.35
CA GLN A 732 -22.86 -12.87 -13.18
C GLN A 732 -21.57 -13.35 -13.84
N CYS A 733 -20.84 -14.25 -13.17
CA CYS A 733 -19.64 -14.86 -13.71
C CYS A 733 -19.48 -16.30 -13.22
N GLU A 734 -18.48 -17.01 -13.74
CA GLU A 734 -18.09 -18.32 -13.26
C GLU A 734 -16.71 -18.24 -12.60
N VAL A 735 -16.56 -18.82 -11.41
CA VAL A 735 -15.29 -18.92 -10.68
C VAL A 735 -15.15 -20.37 -10.19
N ASN A 736 -14.04 -21.02 -10.51
CA ASN A 736 -13.76 -22.42 -10.13
C ASN A 736 -14.88 -23.41 -10.48
N GLY A 737 -15.54 -23.22 -11.62
CA GLY A 737 -16.64 -24.08 -12.06
C GLY A 737 -17.95 -23.87 -11.31
N TYR A 738 -18.07 -22.77 -10.56
CA TYR A 738 -19.28 -22.34 -9.86
C TYR A 738 -19.84 -21.05 -10.46
N VAL A 739 -21.16 -20.99 -10.61
CA VAL A 739 -21.83 -19.77 -11.08
C VAL A 739 -22.01 -18.82 -9.91
N ILE A 740 -21.54 -17.58 -10.05
CA ILE A 740 -21.67 -16.52 -9.06
C ILE A 740 -22.72 -15.50 -9.54
N PRO A 741 -23.94 -15.48 -8.97
CA PRO A 741 -25.00 -14.55 -9.36
C PRO A 741 -24.63 -13.10 -9.07
N VAL A 742 -25.19 -12.15 -9.82
CA VAL A 742 -25.02 -10.69 -9.58
C VAL A 742 -25.39 -10.29 -8.15
N ASN A 743 -24.72 -9.27 -7.60
CA ASN A 743 -24.92 -8.76 -6.23
C ASN A 743 -24.61 -9.79 -5.11
N THR A 744 -23.75 -10.76 -5.39
CA THR A 744 -23.17 -11.65 -4.40
C THR A 744 -22.01 -10.96 -3.69
N ARG A 745 -22.06 -10.93 -2.36
CA ARG A 745 -21.00 -10.40 -1.51
C ARG A 745 -19.82 -11.36 -1.49
N VAL A 746 -18.60 -10.83 -1.44
CA VAL A 746 -17.38 -11.62 -1.30
C VAL A 746 -16.58 -11.08 -0.12
N ILE A 747 -16.35 -11.93 0.86
CA ILE A 747 -15.54 -11.65 2.05
C ILE A 747 -14.26 -12.48 1.95
N ILE A 748 -13.12 -11.83 2.12
CA ILE A 748 -11.81 -12.47 2.08
C ILE A 748 -11.31 -12.57 3.50
N ASN A 749 -11.10 -13.77 4.00
CA ASN A 749 -10.62 -13.99 5.36
C ASN A 749 -9.09 -13.90 5.42
N ALA A 750 -8.55 -12.68 5.38
CA ALA A 750 -7.10 -12.42 5.44
C ALA A 750 -6.45 -13.02 6.70
N TRP A 751 -7.19 -13.08 7.81
CA TRP A 751 -6.72 -13.73 9.04
C TRP A 751 -6.50 -15.24 8.87
N ALA A 752 -7.39 -15.92 8.14
CA ALA A 752 -7.22 -17.33 7.81
C ALA A 752 -6.04 -17.56 6.85
N LEU A 753 -5.91 -16.71 5.82
CA LEU A 753 -4.80 -16.79 4.86
C LEU A 753 -3.44 -16.63 5.54
N GLY A 754 -3.36 -15.72 6.51
CA GLY A 754 -2.17 -15.52 7.32
C GLY A 754 -1.83 -16.71 8.21
N ARG A 755 -2.75 -17.65 8.48
CA ARG A 755 -2.58 -18.78 9.41
C ARG A 755 -2.67 -20.16 8.78
N ASP A 756 -2.84 -20.22 7.47
CA ASP A 756 -2.95 -21.51 6.80
C ASP A 756 -1.58 -22.23 6.80
N SER A 757 -1.52 -23.35 7.53
CA SER A 757 -0.36 -24.23 7.64
C SER A 757 0.14 -24.79 6.31
N LYS A 758 -0.68 -24.76 5.24
CA LYS A 758 -0.25 -25.10 3.89
C LYS A 758 0.79 -24.12 3.34
N TYR A 759 0.74 -22.85 3.75
CA TYR A 759 1.63 -21.79 3.25
C TYR A 759 2.60 -21.25 4.28
N TRP A 760 2.29 -21.42 5.57
CA TRP A 760 3.09 -20.89 6.68
C TRP A 760 3.58 -22.01 7.60
N THR A 761 4.89 -22.26 7.62
CA THR A 761 5.51 -23.16 8.60
C THR A 761 5.39 -22.57 10.00
N GLU A 762 4.98 -23.39 10.97
CA GLU A 762 4.64 -22.94 12.34
C GLU A 762 3.67 -21.74 12.31
N ALA A 763 2.55 -21.87 11.56
CA ALA A 763 1.66 -20.75 11.22
C ALA A 763 1.16 -19.93 12.41
N GLU A 764 0.90 -20.55 13.56
CA GLU A 764 0.40 -19.85 14.75
C GLU A 764 1.51 -19.19 15.60
N LYS A 765 2.79 -19.49 15.31
CA LYS A 765 3.92 -18.96 16.05
C LYS A 765 4.36 -17.60 15.49
N PHE A 766 4.53 -16.62 16.37
CA PHE A 766 5.11 -15.33 16.04
C PHE A 766 6.62 -15.49 15.80
N LYS A 767 7.02 -15.39 14.53
CA LYS A 767 8.40 -15.63 14.06
C LYS A 767 8.78 -14.61 12.99
N PRO A 768 9.22 -13.40 13.38
CA PRO A 768 9.64 -12.33 12.46
C PRO A 768 10.69 -12.77 11.44
N GLU A 769 11.56 -13.72 11.80
CA GLU A 769 12.64 -14.23 10.94
C GLU A 769 12.13 -14.74 9.58
N ARG A 770 10.86 -15.15 9.49
CA ARG A 770 10.27 -15.59 8.23
C ARG A 770 10.20 -14.48 7.17
N PHE A 771 10.36 -13.22 7.56
CA PHE A 771 10.25 -12.05 6.70
C PHE A 771 11.59 -11.35 6.40
N LEU A 772 12.71 -11.81 6.97
CA LEU A 772 14.04 -11.26 6.68
C LEU A 772 14.48 -11.54 5.24
N ASP A 773 14.30 -12.79 4.78
CA ASP A 773 14.65 -13.23 3.42
C ASP A 773 13.41 -13.44 2.53
N CYS A 774 12.29 -12.78 2.87
CA CYS A 774 11.01 -13.03 2.21
C CYS A 774 10.67 -11.97 1.15
N PRO A 775 10.43 -12.36 -0.11
CA PRO A 775 10.06 -11.42 -1.16
C PRO A 775 8.61 -10.89 -1.02
N SER A 776 7.82 -11.40 -0.07
CA SER A 776 6.44 -10.95 0.14
C SER A 776 6.40 -9.50 0.61
N ASP A 777 5.69 -8.67 -0.15
CA ASP A 777 5.55 -7.23 0.08
C ASP A 777 4.10 -6.84 0.44
N TYR A 778 3.88 -5.55 0.70
CA TYR A 778 2.56 -4.99 0.99
C TYR A 778 1.76 -4.63 -0.28
N HIS A 779 2.28 -4.90 -1.48
CA HIS A 779 1.70 -4.46 -2.75
C HIS A 779 0.58 -5.36 -3.26
N GLY A 780 0.27 -6.44 -2.53
CA GLY A 780 -0.86 -7.33 -2.82
C GLY A 780 -0.63 -8.21 -4.04
N ASN A 781 0.65 -8.55 -4.30
CA ASN A 781 1.04 -9.51 -5.33
C ASN A 781 1.09 -10.95 -4.78
N ASP A 782 1.26 -11.10 -3.46
CA ASP A 782 1.26 -12.39 -2.77
C ASP A 782 -0.08 -12.62 -2.05
N PHE A 783 -0.89 -13.55 -2.57
CA PHE A 783 -2.23 -13.83 -2.03
C PHE A 783 -2.22 -14.61 -0.72
N LYS A 784 -1.08 -15.14 -0.25
CA LYS A 784 -0.96 -15.71 1.10
C LYS A 784 -0.73 -14.64 2.17
N TYR A 785 -0.34 -13.42 1.77
CA TYR A 785 -0.05 -12.30 2.66
C TYR A 785 -0.72 -11.00 2.17
N MET A 786 -1.91 -10.69 2.69
CA MET A 786 -2.72 -9.55 2.22
C MET A 786 -3.27 -8.65 3.33
N PRO A 787 -2.43 -8.12 4.24
CA PRO A 787 -2.90 -7.27 5.34
C PRO A 787 -3.56 -5.96 4.86
N PHE A 788 -3.17 -5.45 3.68
CA PHE A 788 -3.75 -4.26 3.04
C PHE A 788 -4.74 -4.59 1.91
N GLY A 789 -5.10 -5.87 1.79
CA GLY A 789 -5.80 -6.43 0.65
C GLY A 789 -4.97 -6.37 -0.64
N ALA A 790 -5.64 -6.62 -1.75
CA ALA A 790 -5.11 -6.48 -3.09
C ALA A 790 -6.21 -6.00 -4.02
N GLY A 791 -5.98 -6.10 -5.32
CA GLY A 791 -7.04 -5.75 -6.25
C GLY A 791 -7.18 -4.26 -6.42
N ARG A 792 -8.26 -3.93 -7.10
CA ARG A 792 -8.68 -2.56 -7.44
C ARG A 792 -8.85 -1.77 -6.18
N ARG A 793 -9.15 -2.43 -5.08
CA ARG A 793 -9.47 -1.86 -3.78
C ARG A 793 -8.33 -1.97 -2.76
N ILE A 794 -7.09 -2.29 -3.18
CA ILE A 794 -5.92 -2.25 -2.29
C ILE A 794 -5.85 -0.92 -1.54
N CYS A 795 -5.42 -0.93 -0.28
CA CYS A 795 -5.31 0.26 0.58
C CYS A 795 -4.58 1.42 -0.14
N PRO A 796 -5.06 2.68 -0.07
CA PRO A 796 -4.31 3.84 -0.57
C PRO A 796 -3.22 4.31 0.39
N GLY A 797 -3.43 4.11 1.69
CA GLY A 797 -2.61 4.71 2.74
C GLY A 797 -1.47 3.82 3.23
N ILE A 798 -0.98 2.87 2.42
CA ILE A 798 0.09 1.95 2.84
C ILE A 798 1.33 2.73 3.26
N SER A 799 1.81 3.65 2.41
CA SER A 799 2.99 4.46 2.69
C SER A 799 2.79 5.38 3.91
N PHE A 800 1.61 5.96 4.07
CA PHE A 800 1.29 6.81 5.22
C PHE A 800 1.25 6.00 6.53
N ALA A 801 0.66 4.80 6.50
CA ALA A 801 0.58 3.90 7.65
C ALA A 801 1.97 3.41 8.06
N LEU A 802 2.78 2.90 7.13
CA LEU A 802 4.11 2.37 7.44
C LEU A 802 5.04 3.44 8.00
N ALA A 803 5.10 4.63 7.38
CA ALA A 803 5.89 5.76 7.91
C ALA A 803 5.49 6.12 9.34
N SER A 804 4.19 6.06 9.66
CA SER A 804 3.70 6.35 11.01
C SER A 804 3.98 5.21 12.00
N ILE A 805 3.81 3.95 11.59
CA ILE A 805 3.99 2.77 12.45
C ILE A 805 5.47 2.59 12.80
N GLU A 806 6.35 2.64 11.80
CA GLU A 806 7.78 2.39 11.94
C GLU A 806 8.45 3.45 12.81
N LEU A 807 8.14 4.74 12.58
CA LEU A 807 8.67 5.83 13.41
C LEU A 807 8.23 5.70 14.88
N GLN A 808 6.95 5.41 15.11
CA GLN A 808 6.40 5.21 16.46
C GLN A 808 7.12 4.08 17.19
N LEU A 809 7.26 2.92 16.54
CA LEU A 809 7.90 1.77 17.14
C LEU A 809 9.39 2.03 17.39
N ALA A 810 10.11 2.59 16.43
CA ALA A 810 11.51 2.93 16.58
C ALA A 810 11.75 3.89 17.78
N GLN A 811 10.92 4.92 17.93
CA GLN A 811 10.95 5.85 19.08
C GLN A 811 10.66 5.17 20.42
N LEU A 812 9.65 4.31 20.48
CA LEU A 812 9.31 3.56 21.70
C LEU A 812 10.41 2.57 22.11
N LEU A 813 11.05 1.90 21.14
CA LEU A 813 12.10 0.90 21.38
C LEU A 813 13.46 1.54 21.69
N TYR A 814 13.75 2.67 21.06
CA TYR A 814 14.98 3.43 21.32
C TYR A 814 15.00 3.99 22.74
N HIS A 815 13.92 4.67 23.15
CA HIS A 815 13.88 5.42 24.41
C HIS A 815 13.58 4.60 25.66
N PHE A 816 12.88 3.46 25.52
CA PHE A 816 12.39 2.72 26.67
C PHE A 816 12.64 1.22 26.57
N ASP A 817 12.92 0.64 27.73
CA ASP A 817 12.61 -0.74 28.04
C ASP A 817 11.21 -0.81 28.67
N TRP A 818 10.53 -1.94 28.48
CA TRP A 818 9.11 -2.08 28.83
C TRP A 818 8.90 -3.21 29.83
N LYS A 819 8.15 -2.94 30.90
CA LYS A 819 7.71 -3.98 31.86
C LYS A 819 6.19 -4.05 31.94
N LEU A 820 5.70 -5.27 32.15
CA LEU A 820 4.31 -5.50 32.52
C LEU A 820 4.10 -5.09 33.99
N PRO A 821 2.96 -4.47 34.34
CA PRO A 821 2.63 -4.16 35.73
C PRO A 821 2.41 -5.44 36.55
N ASN A 822 2.50 -5.31 37.88
CA ASN A 822 2.19 -6.37 38.85
C ASN A 822 3.01 -7.67 38.68
N GLU A 823 4.24 -7.58 38.17
CA GLU A 823 5.13 -8.73 37.94
C GLU A 823 4.50 -9.84 37.07
N GLN A 824 3.53 -9.46 36.23
CA GLN A 824 2.88 -10.39 35.30
C GLN A 824 3.93 -10.96 34.33
N LYS A 825 3.88 -12.28 34.13
CA LYS A 825 4.79 -12.96 33.20
C LYS A 825 4.36 -12.71 31.74
N PRO A 826 5.30 -12.59 30.80
CA PRO A 826 5.02 -12.44 29.36
C PRO A 826 3.97 -13.41 28.80
N GLU A 827 4.03 -14.69 29.21
CA GLU A 827 3.14 -15.74 28.71
C GLU A 827 1.68 -15.56 29.15
N GLN A 828 1.47 -14.78 30.22
CA GLN A 828 0.16 -14.48 30.77
C GLN A 828 -0.47 -13.22 30.16
N LEU A 829 0.20 -12.55 29.21
CA LEU A 829 -0.35 -11.37 28.55
C LEU A 829 -1.61 -11.76 27.77
N ASP A 830 -2.73 -11.07 28.06
CA ASP A 830 -4.00 -11.31 27.39
C ASP A 830 -3.95 -10.85 25.92
N MET A 831 -3.99 -11.81 25.00
CA MET A 831 -3.99 -11.59 23.56
C MET A 831 -5.39 -11.73 22.94
N SER A 832 -6.45 -11.64 23.75
CA SER A 832 -7.82 -11.72 23.25
C SER A 832 -8.19 -10.53 22.36
N GLU A 833 -8.97 -10.81 21.32
CA GLU A 833 -9.37 -9.86 20.29
C GLU A 833 -10.74 -9.24 20.60
N GLY A 834 -10.92 -7.95 20.30
CA GLY A 834 -12.21 -7.27 20.30
C GLY A 834 -12.97 -7.44 18.98
N PHE A 835 -14.31 -7.47 19.02
CA PHE A 835 -15.13 -7.56 17.82
C PHE A 835 -15.43 -6.16 17.23
N ALA A 836 -14.96 -5.90 16.01
CA ALA A 836 -15.36 -4.75 15.18
C ALA A 836 -14.85 -4.93 13.73
N LEU A 837 -15.08 -3.91 12.88
CA LEU A 837 -14.50 -3.85 11.53
C LEU A 837 -12.96 -3.88 11.57
N THR A 838 -12.37 -3.21 12.58
CA THR A 838 -10.96 -3.33 12.95
C THR A 838 -10.83 -4.17 14.22
N VAL A 839 -9.89 -5.11 14.27
CA VAL A 839 -9.71 -6.02 15.41
C VAL A 839 -8.53 -5.59 16.27
N ARG A 840 -8.85 -4.89 17.36
CA ARG A 840 -7.91 -4.50 18.42
C ARG A 840 -7.79 -5.57 19.49
N ARG A 841 -6.88 -5.36 20.43
CA ARG A 841 -6.94 -6.07 21.71
C ARG A 841 -8.27 -5.79 22.41
N LYS A 842 -8.79 -6.80 23.09
CA LYS A 842 -10.02 -6.68 23.89
C LYS A 842 -9.81 -5.77 25.09
N ASN A 843 -8.63 -5.88 25.71
CA ASN A 843 -8.22 -5.10 26.87
C ASN A 843 -7.01 -4.24 26.51
N ASP A 844 -7.03 -2.99 26.98
CA ASP A 844 -5.94 -2.03 26.78
C ASP A 844 -4.62 -2.56 27.37
N LEU A 845 -3.51 -2.19 26.71
CA LEU A 845 -2.15 -2.53 27.10
C LEU A 845 -1.60 -1.51 28.08
N TYR A 846 -1.41 -1.95 29.32
CA TYR A 846 -0.78 -1.17 30.39
C TYR A 846 0.67 -1.59 30.58
N LEU A 847 1.59 -0.63 30.65
CA LEU A 847 3.03 -0.88 30.77
C LEU A 847 3.72 0.12 31.69
N ILE A 848 4.88 -0.26 32.19
CA ILE A 848 5.79 0.61 32.93
C ILE A 848 6.99 0.92 32.02
N PRO A 849 7.21 2.19 31.61
CA PRO A 849 8.35 2.60 30.81
C PRO A 849 9.58 2.78 31.70
N ILE A 850 10.71 2.19 31.28
CA ILE A 850 12.01 2.34 31.91
C ILE A 850 12.93 3.04 30.90
N PRO A 851 13.44 4.25 31.17
CA PRO A 851 14.36 4.92 30.27
C PRO A 851 15.55 4.03 29.92
N SER A 852 15.90 3.97 28.64
CA SER A 852 17.12 3.31 28.20
C SER A 852 18.33 4.19 28.52
N SER A 853 19.48 3.56 28.79
CA SER A 853 20.76 4.25 29.02
C SER A 853 21.29 5.05 27.81
N CYS A 854 20.65 4.89 26.65
CA CYS A 854 20.97 5.62 25.41
C CYS A 854 20.04 6.82 25.17
N SER A 855 19.06 7.01 26.04
CA SER A 855 18.08 8.09 25.97
C SER A 855 18.69 9.40 26.50
N PHE A 856 18.50 10.51 25.77
CA PHE A 856 18.89 11.86 26.23
C PHE A 856 17.97 12.41 27.33
N LEU A 857 17.01 11.61 27.77
CA LEU A 857 16.06 11.95 28.82
C LEU A 857 16.66 11.79 30.22
N GLU A 858 17.88 11.26 30.33
CA GLU A 858 18.71 11.28 31.55
C GLU A 858 19.60 12.53 31.64
#